data_AF-A0A158QJ16-F1
#
_entry.id   AF-A0A158QJ16-F1
#
_cell.length_a   1.000
_cell.length_b   1.000
_cell.length_c   1.000
_cell.angle_alpha   90.00
_cell.angle_beta   90.00
_cell.angle_gamma   90.00
#
_symmetry.space_group_name_H-M   'P 1'
#
loop_
_entity.id
_entity.type
_entity.pdbx_description
1 polymer ?
#
loop_
_entity_poly.entity_id
_entity_poly.type
_entity_poly.pdbx_seq_one_letter_code
_entity_poly.pdbx_strand_id
1 'polypeptide(L)'
;MQDTMQATNSQAGLIWLPSFLPHVLGVYTTVKLAEKYPQYQWLMAAVGLLLEGISCLFIPMCGNFVALMVPICILCYGIALVDTAILPCLGYLVDTRFVSVYGSVYAIADISYCVAYAIGPIVAGNLMSIMNFMGLNICICIITCAYTPLLYILRKCRIPDEERNKKMGIIDEEEDEEQLEALDEIKNLKSQDSMSRKSRLKRQETARFEPAGCRRATSISNEFAMRLKQLSMECPGYEQGDAPNVMEAKQVYLADGSRGVVLTSQNTNMPDGKATWEMSRSVKEFVRRISLQDLEGYPEWDLSKPLPRLPVPELRTTLTRYLGVVAPIVDEETFVRTRCLVHEFLRSGGEGDKLQAELKAYAKTQNNWAFSWWLDDMYLKNPLSLPVNSNPGMVFPRHQFISARQQLRFAAQLISGILDYKTILDTKGQPLCMEQYYRLFTSYRYPGRNKDKQVTRDLSEVAQDAHCIVACQDQFYKLDLLSQDYRLGEEEIYNQLRRIARKAYANKEKVPRIGALTALPRLRWAEVYENLSKDPLNAQNLDDIAKSMFILCLDNSPVPVIESLDETEITAENGEEYVSEHSQGIQYRKDAFLAEQMLHGQGSKYNGANRWYDKTMQFIVSRDGNCGLNYEHSVAEGVAVIRLIEYILKYMEEVRSWQFIRHTSICSLPEPTVLRWNVNDGTQAAINEALSEIDRLAENLDLFVLRFNEFGRDFPKTVNMSPDSFIQLALQLTHYKIHGCLVATYESASTRRFQQGRVDNIRASSIPALEWCRAMVDKKCLTTMDDRIRLLRAAMDWQTEVMLETILGYGVDIHLLGLQQIAQKQGGRMPAIFEDPTYKRANQFRLSTSQVPTKMDAFMCYGAVVPDGYGTAYNPHPDSIVAVISSWKSNSDTNAEQFANHLEQSLIEMHDLVLSNPELAKQKSPEPNQWTIPEEITGVPEN
;
A
#
# COMPACT_ATOMS: atom_id res chain seq x y z
N MET A 1 -37.45 39.79 -33.38
CA MET A 1 -38.74 39.05 -33.36
C MET A 1 -39.92 39.98 -33.10
N GLN A 2 -39.95 40.74 -32.00
CA GLN A 2 -40.99 41.75 -31.76
C GLN A 2 -40.95 42.87 -32.81
N ASP A 3 -39.76 43.43 -33.07
CA ASP A 3 -39.62 44.58 -33.98
C ASP A 3 -39.71 44.23 -35.47
N THR A 4 -39.28 43.02 -35.85
CA THR A 4 -39.12 42.60 -37.25
C THR A 4 -40.18 41.63 -37.76
N MET A 5 -40.86 40.89 -36.87
CA MET A 5 -41.80 39.82 -37.25
C MET A 5 -43.17 39.96 -36.58
N GLN A 6 -43.40 41.05 -35.81
CA GLN A 6 -44.64 41.33 -35.07
C GLN A 6 -45.10 40.16 -34.18
N ALA A 7 -44.15 39.39 -33.65
CA ALA A 7 -44.45 38.22 -32.81
C ALA A 7 -44.91 38.62 -31.40
N THR A 8 -45.92 37.94 -30.87
CA THR A 8 -46.38 38.12 -29.48
C THR A 8 -45.37 37.55 -28.47
N ASN A 9 -45.38 38.03 -27.23
CA ASN A 9 -44.48 37.54 -26.17
C ASN A 9 -44.58 36.02 -25.96
N SER A 10 -45.78 35.45 -26.09
CA SER A 10 -46.02 34.02 -26.03
C SER A 10 -45.40 33.26 -27.21
N GLN A 11 -45.46 33.83 -28.42
CA GLN A 11 -44.80 33.25 -29.59
C GLN A 11 -43.28 33.26 -29.44
N ALA A 12 -42.69 34.35 -28.92
CA ALA A 12 -41.24 34.42 -28.69
C ALA A 12 -40.73 33.33 -27.72
N GLY A 13 -41.51 32.97 -26.70
CA GLY A 13 -41.18 31.87 -25.79
C GLY A 13 -41.40 30.47 -26.39
N LEU A 14 -42.42 30.30 -27.23
CA LEU A 14 -42.78 29.00 -27.83
C LEU A 14 -41.90 28.58 -29.01
N ILE A 15 -41.02 29.44 -29.50
CA ILE A 15 -40.21 29.16 -30.69
C ILE A 15 -39.23 27.99 -30.52
N TRP A 16 -38.80 27.73 -29.28
CA TRP A 16 -37.84 26.67 -28.95
C TRP A 16 -38.50 25.30 -28.77
N LEU A 17 -39.82 25.23 -28.54
CA LEU A 17 -40.51 23.98 -28.25
C LEU A 17 -40.45 22.99 -29.43
N PRO A 18 -40.67 23.39 -30.71
CA PRO A 18 -40.51 22.48 -31.84
C PRO A 18 -39.08 21.99 -32.04
N SER A 19 -38.08 22.80 -31.67
CA SER A 19 -36.65 22.50 -31.86
C SER A 19 -36.10 21.42 -30.93
N PHE A 20 -36.82 21.12 -29.84
CA PHE A 20 -36.51 20.01 -28.93
C PHE A 20 -36.53 18.65 -29.64
N LEU A 21 -37.49 18.41 -30.54
CA LEU A 21 -37.62 17.13 -31.24
C LEU A 21 -36.42 16.84 -32.18
N PRO A 22 -35.98 17.79 -33.04
CA PRO A 22 -34.73 17.67 -33.77
C PRO A 22 -33.51 17.46 -32.88
N HIS A 23 -33.42 18.12 -31.73
CA HIS A 23 -32.29 17.92 -30.82
C HIS A 23 -32.21 16.47 -30.32
N VAL A 24 -33.32 15.92 -29.81
CA VAL A 24 -33.39 14.51 -29.37
C VAL A 24 -33.12 13.55 -30.52
N LEU A 25 -33.62 13.85 -31.72
CA LEU A 25 -33.34 13.07 -32.93
C LEU A 25 -31.84 13.11 -33.26
N GLY A 26 -31.18 14.25 -33.13
CA GLY A 26 -29.74 14.42 -33.35
C GLY A 26 -28.89 13.61 -32.37
N VAL A 27 -29.28 13.56 -31.09
CA VAL A 27 -28.63 12.68 -30.10
C VAL A 27 -28.80 11.22 -30.52
N TYR A 28 -30.04 10.81 -30.83
CA TYR A 28 -30.33 9.42 -31.22
C TYR A 28 -29.57 8.99 -32.48
N THR A 29 -29.56 9.83 -33.53
CA THR A 29 -28.84 9.53 -34.79
C THR A 29 -27.34 9.47 -34.56
N THR A 30 -26.78 10.38 -33.75
CA THR A 30 -25.34 10.41 -33.45
C THR A 30 -24.91 9.20 -32.64
N VAL A 31 -25.68 8.78 -31.63
CA VAL A 31 -25.39 7.55 -30.87
C VAL A 31 -25.41 6.32 -31.78
N LYS A 32 -26.43 6.18 -32.64
CA LYS A 32 -26.54 5.04 -33.57
C LYS A 32 -25.44 5.03 -34.63
N LEU A 33 -25.04 6.21 -35.13
CA LEU A 33 -23.95 6.33 -36.10
C LEU A 33 -22.59 6.13 -35.44
N ALA A 34 -22.39 6.58 -34.21
CA ALA A 34 -21.17 6.36 -33.42
C ALA A 34 -20.98 4.87 -33.06
N GLU A 35 -22.07 4.15 -32.79
CA GLU A 35 -22.07 2.70 -32.57
C GLU A 35 -21.66 1.94 -33.85
N LYS A 36 -22.17 2.36 -35.02
CA LYS A 36 -21.93 1.66 -36.30
C LYS A 36 -20.63 2.08 -36.99
N TYR A 37 -20.21 3.33 -36.82
CA TYR A 37 -19.09 3.97 -37.52
C TYR A 37 -18.23 4.82 -36.54
N PRO A 38 -17.62 4.19 -35.52
CA PRO A 38 -16.87 4.88 -34.47
C PRO A 38 -15.70 5.74 -34.98
N GLN A 39 -15.08 5.37 -36.09
CA GLN A 39 -13.95 6.06 -36.71
C GLN A 39 -14.32 7.40 -37.40
N TYR A 40 -15.61 7.69 -37.57
CA TYR A 40 -16.10 8.89 -38.25
C TYR A 40 -16.76 9.92 -37.30
N GLN A 41 -16.54 9.82 -35.99
CA GLN A 41 -17.10 10.78 -35.02
C GLN A 41 -16.67 12.23 -35.28
N TRP A 42 -15.41 12.45 -35.70
CA TRP A 42 -14.93 13.78 -36.11
C TRP A 42 -15.74 14.36 -37.29
N LEU A 43 -16.21 13.49 -38.21
CA LEU A 43 -17.03 13.88 -39.35
C LEU A 43 -18.45 14.22 -38.90
N MET A 44 -19.00 13.50 -37.92
CA MET A 44 -20.31 13.81 -37.33
C MET A 44 -20.30 15.21 -36.67
N ALA A 45 -19.25 15.51 -35.90
CA ALA A 45 -19.05 16.84 -35.31
C ALA A 45 -18.84 17.93 -36.38
N ALA A 46 -18.07 17.63 -37.43
CA ALA A 46 -17.84 18.56 -38.55
C ALA A 46 -19.14 18.88 -39.33
N VAL A 47 -19.99 17.88 -39.54
CA VAL A 47 -21.32 18.06 -40.14
C VAL A 47 -22.22 18.88 -39.20
N GLY A 48 -22.18 18.62 -37.89
CA GLY A 48 -22.91 19.42 -36.90
C GLY A 48 -22.56 20.91 -36.95
N LEU A 49 -21.27 21.24 -36.89
CA LEU A 49 -20.78 22.64 -36.99
C LEU A 49 -21.18 23.31 -38.31
N LEU A 50 -21.16 22.57 -39.43
CA LEU A 50 -21.57 23.11 -40.72
C LEU A 50 -23.08 23.43 -40.73
N LEU A 51 -23.90 22.54 -40.17
CA LEU A 51 -25.34 22.78 -40.04
C LEU A 51 -25.63 23.99 -39.16
N GLU A 52 -24.91 24.14 -38.05
CA GLU A 52 -25.01 25.31 -37.17
C GLU A 52 -24.67 26.60 -37.92
N GLY A 53 -23.50 26.66 -38.56
CA GLY A 53 -23.06 27.84 -39.29
C GLY A 53 -24.01 28.24 -40.41
N ILE A 54 -24.46 27.28 -41.23
CA ILE A 54 -25.42 27.53 -42.32
C ILE A 54 -26.77 27.98 -41.76
N SER A 55 -27.26 27.38 -40.67
CA SER A 55 -28.54 27.75 -40.08
C SER A 55 -28.55 29.20 -39.57
N CYS A 56 -27.45 29.67 -38.97
CA CYS A 56 -27.28 31.06 -38.53
C CYS A 56 -27.36 32.05 -39.69
N LEU A 57 -26.95 31.69 -40.90
CA LEU A 57 -27.06 32.56 -42.08
C LEU A 57 -28.52 32.81 -42.50
N PHE A 58 -29.40 31.82 -42.31
CA PHE A 58 -30.81 31.92 -42.71
C PHE A 58 -31.70 32.58 -41.66
N ILE A 59 -31.26 32.64 -40.40
CA ILE A 59 -32.03 33.26 -39.30
C ILE A 59 -32.39 34.73 -39.60
N PRO A 60 -31.46 35.61 -40.05
CA PRO A 60 -31.77 37.00 -40.39
C PRO A 60 -32.71 37.19 -41.59
N MET A 61 -32.83 36.17 -42.46
CA MET A 61 -33.64 36.23 -43.69
C MET A 61 -35.10 35.83 -43.44
N CYS A 62 -35.43 35.34 -42.25
CA CYS A 62 -36.78 34.92 -41.91
C CYS A 62 -37.68 36.16 -41.70
N GLY A 63 -38.77 36.24 -42.45
CA GLY A 63 -39.74 37.35 -42.34
C GLY A 63 -40.93 37.07 -41.41
N ASN A 64 -41.10 35.84 -40.94
CA ASN A 64 -42.21 35.45 -40.06
C ASN A 64 -41.82 34.33 -39.09
N PHE A 65 -42.64 34.17 -38.06
CA PHE A 65 -42.42 33.23 -36.95
C PHE A 65 -42.26 31.76 -37.39
N VAL A 66 -43.06 31.30 -38.34
CA VAL A 66 -43.03 29.90 -38.81
C VAL A 66 -41.78 29.63 -39.64
N ALA A 67 -41.37 30.58 -40.48
CA ALA A 67 -40.15 30.49 -41.27
C ALA A 67 -38.89 30.40 -40.39
N LEU A 68 -38.89 31.05 -39.23
CA LEU A 68 -37.78 31.04 -38.28
C LEU A 68 -37.63 29.70 -37.54
N MET A 69 -38.67 28.89 -37.42
CA MET A 69 -38.58 27.57 -36.75
C MET A 69 -37.65 26.61 -37.48
N VAL A 70 -37.64 26.65 -38.82
CA VAL A 70 -36.85 25.72 -39.65
C VAL A 70 -35.34 25.86 -39.39
N PRO A 71 -34.72 27.05 -39.49
CA PRO A 71 -33.29 27.19 -39.19
C PRO A 71 -32.97 26.90 -37.72
N ILE A 72 -33.85 27.22 -36.77
CA ILE A 72 -33.64 26.88 -35.34
C ILE A 72 -33.66 25.35 -35.12
N CYS A 73 -34.55 24.63 -35.80
CA CYS A 73 -34.55 23.16 -35.74
C CYS A 73 -33.26 22.55 -36.30
N ILE A 74 -32.72 23.10 -37.38
CA ILE A 74 -31.44 22.67 -37.97
C ILE A 74 -30.29 23.00 -37.02
N LEU A 75 -30.30 24.18 -36.40
CA LEU A 75 -29.31 24.60 -35.39
C LEU A 75 -29.28 23.61 -34.22
N CYS A 76 -30.43 23.29 -33.63
CA CYS A 76 -30.52 22.39 -32.48
C CYS A 76 -30.16 20.93 -32.81
N TYR A 77 -30.42 20.49 -34.05
CA TYR A 77 -29.93 19.20 -34.55
C TYR A 77 -28.40 19.21 -34.69
N GLY A 78 -27.82 20.29 -35.23
CA GLY A 78 -26.38 20.48 -35.34
C GLY A 78 -25.66 20.41 -34.00
N ILE A 79 -26.17 21.13 -32.99
CA ILE A 79 -25.62 21.13 -31.62
C ILE A 79 -25.61 19.72 -31.02
N ALA A 80 -26.70 18.97 -31.20
CA ALA A 80 -26.79 17.60 -30.71
C ALA A 80 -25.72 16.68 -31.34
N LEU A 81 -25.40 16.88 -32.63
CA LEU A 81 -24.36 16.12 -33.33
C LEU A 81 -22.96 16.43 -32.76
N VAL A 82 -22.69 17.69 -32.43
CA VAL A 82 -21.40 18.13 -31.89
C VAL A 82 -21.21 17.61 -30.46
N ASP A 83 -22.16 17.89 -29.56
CA ASP A 83 -22.05 17.52 -28.14
C ASP A 83 -21.96 16.00 -27.95
N THR A 84 -22.78 15.25 -28.68
CA THR A 84 -22.84 13.78 -28.58
C THR A 84 -21.60 13.11 -29.17
N ALA A 85 -20.96 13.71 -30.19
CA ALA A 85 -19.76 13.13 -30.82
C ALA A 85 -18.45 13.47 -30.09
N ILE A 86 -18.34 14.68 -29.51
CA ILE A 86 -17.08 15.17 -28.93
C ILE A 86 -16.85 14.64 -27.51
N LEU A 87 -17.88 14.60 -26.65
CA LEU A 87 -17.72 14.19 -25.24
C LEU A 87 -17.15 12.76 -25.07
N PRO A 88 -17.63 11.73 -25.80
CA PRO A 88 -17.04 10.39 -25.73
C PRO A 88 -15.63 10.32 -26.31
N CYS A 89 -15.32 11.13 -27.33
CA CYS A 89 -13.99 11.21 -27.93
C CYS A 89 -12.96 11.79 -26.95
N LEU A 90 -13.35 12.80 -26.18
CA LEU A 90 -12.54 13.35 -25.09
C LEU A 90 -12.30 12.30 -23.99
N GLY A 91 -13.33 11.53 -23.61
CA GLY A 91 -13.17 10.40 -22.68
C GLY A 91 -12.17 9.35 -23.19
N TYR A 92 -12.27 8.97 -24.47
CA TYR A 92 -11.34 8.03 -25.09
C TYR A 92 -9.88 8.54 -25.16
N LEU A 93 -9.69 9.84 -25.39
CA LEU A 93 -8.36 10.47 -25.39
C LEU A 93 -7.70 10.44 -24.00
N VAL A 94 -8.48 10.52 -22.93
CA VAL A 94 -8.01 10.36 -21.55
C VAL A 94 -7.63 8.90 -21.30
N ASP A 95 -8.48 7.96 -21.72
CA ASP A 95 -8.22 6.52 -21.58
C ASP A 95 -6.92 6.08 -22.25
N THR A 96 -6.62 6.63 -23.43
CA THR A 96 -5.42 6.28 -24.22
C THR A 96 -4.13 6.91 -23.72
N ARG A 97 -4.17 7.87 -22.79
CA ARG A 97 -2.99 8.57 -22.26
C ARG A 97 -2.60 8.17 -20.84
N PHE A 98 -3.29 7.21 -20.22
CA PHE A 98 -3.00 6.66 -18.87
C PHE A 98 -2.83 7.72 -17.77
N VAL A 99 -3.62 8.79 -17.77
CA VAL A 99 -3.67 9.75 -16.65
C VAL A 99 -5.08 9.78 -16.09
N SER A 100 -5.23 9.47 -14.80
CA SER A 100 -6.52 9.33 -14.11
C SER A 100 -7.21 10.68 -13.85
N VAL A 101 -7.57 11.40 -14.91
CA VAL A 101 -8.09 12.77 -14.83
C VAL A 101 -9.38 12.93 -15.64
N TYR A 102 -10.32 12.00 -15.47
CA TYR A 102 -11.66 12.14 -16.04
C TYR A 102 -12.33 13.45 -15.57
N GLY A 103 -12.17 13.78 -14.29
CA GLY A 103 -12.77 14.97 -13.68
C GLY A 103 -12.35 16.28 -14.34
N SER A 104 -11.07 16.45 -14.68
CA SER A 104 -10.60 17.75 -15.21
C SER A 104 -11.00 18.00 -16.66
N VAL A 105 -11.22 16.97 -17.48
CA VAL A 105 -11.65 17.17 -18.87
C VAL A 105 -13.12 17.58 -18.95
N TYR A 106 -13.99 16.94 -18.16
CA TYR A 106 -15.37 17.40 -17.99
C TYR A 106 -15.40 18.77 -17.31
N ALA A 107 -14.54 19.03 -16.32
CA ALA A 107 -14.43 20.36 -15.72
C ALA A 107 -13.97 21.43 -16.72
N ILE A 108 -13.04 21.14 -17.64
CA ILE A 108 -12.63 22.09 -18.69
C ILE A 108 -13.78 22.36 -19.67
N ALA A 109 -14.55 21.32 -20.06
CA ALA A 109 -15.73 21.48 -20.89
C ALA A 109 -16.80 22.33 -20.18
N ASP A 110 -17.10 22.02 -18.91
CA ASP A 110 -18.08 22.76 -18.10
C ASP A 110 -17.63 24.21 -17.85
N ILE A 111 -16.35 24.44 -17.56
CA ILE A 111 -15.77 25.79 -17.46
C ILE A 111 -15.94 26.52 -18.79
N SER A 112 -15.72 25.86 -19.93
CA SER A 112 -15.90 26.47 -21.25
C SER A 112 -17.35 26.87 -21.50
N TYR A 113 -18.32 26.01 -21.16
CA TYR A 113 -19.75 26.34 -21.23
C TYR A 113 -20.10 27.51 -20.30
N CYS A 114 -19.64 27.48 -19.04
CA CYS A 114 -19.89 28.55 -18.08
C CYS A 114 -19.30 29.89 -18.53
N VAL A 115 -18.08 29.88 -19.06
CA VAL A 115 -17.42 31.07 -19.63
C VAL A 115 -18.19 31.58 -20.84
N ALA A 116 -18.65 30.68 -21.73
CA ALA A 116 -19.46 31.07 -22.89
C ALA A 116 -20.82 31.67 -22.49
N TYR A 117 -21.51 31.10 -21.51
CA TYR A 117 -22.78 31.62 -21.00
C TYR A 117 -22.63 32.94 -20.22
N ALA A 118 -21.48 33.16 -19.57
CA ALA A 118 -21.20 34.41 -18.86
C ALA A 118 -20.75 35.53 -19.81
N ILE A 119 -19.79 35.26 -20.70
CA ILE A 119 -19.20 36.26 -21.61
C ILE A 119 -20.11 36.51 -22.81
N GLY A 120 -20.79 35.50 -23.33
CA GLY A 120 -21.61 35.57 -24.54
C GLY A 120 -22.62 36.72 -24.51
N PRO A 121 -23.49 36.84 -23.49
CA PRO A 121 -24.45 37.94 -23.38
C PRO A 121 -23.79 39.32 -23.23
N ILE A 122 -22.66 39.40 -22.53
CA ILE A 122 -21.91 40.65 -22.29
C ILE A 122 -21.33 41.18 -23.61
N VAL A 123 -20.74 40.30 -24.42
CA VAL A 123 -20.09 40.67 -25.69
C VAL A 123 -21.11 40.82 -26.81
N ALA A 124 -22.18 40.02 -26.82
CA ALA A 124 -23.21 40.07 -27.87
C ALA A 124 -23.88 41.44 -27.99
N GLY A 125 -24.14 42.14 -26.88
CA GLY A 125 -24.74 43.48 -26.91
C GLY A 125 -23.86 44.53 -27.62
N ASN A 126 -22.55 44.52 -27.33
CA ASN A 126 -21.59 45.43 -27.96
C ASN A 126 -21.27 45.06 -29.42
N LEU A 127 -21.25 43.77 -29.76
CA LEU A 127 -21.07 43.35 -31.16
C LEU A 127 -22.30 43.66 -32.01
N MET A 128 -23.50 43.52 -31.44
CA MET A 128 -24.76 43.87 -32.09
C MET A 128 -24.84 45.35 -32.47
N SER A 129 -24.32 46.25 -31.64
CA SER A 129 -24.33 47.69 -31.92
C SER A 129 -23.33 48.10 -33.00
N ILE A 130 -22.25 47.32 -33.21
CA ILE A 130 -21.20 47.59 -34.21
C ILE A 130 -21.51 46.95 -35.58
N MET A 131 -22.00 45.70 -35.60
CA MET A 131 -22.08 44.89 -36.83
C MET A 131 -23.51 44.60 -37.31
N ASN A 132 -24.53 45.07 -36.59
CA ASN A 132 -25.95 44.76 -36.79
C ASN A 132 -26.27 43.25 -36.77
N PHE A 133 -27.56 42.88 -36.67
CA PHE A 133 -28.00 41.49 -36.51
C PHE A 133 -27.51 40.56 -37.65
N MET A 134 -27.57 41.07 -38.89
CA MET A 134 -27.16 40.31 -40.06
C MET A 134 -25.65 40.10 -40.11
N GLY A 135 -24.85 41.13 -39.79
CA GLY A 135 -23.39 41.02 -39.76
C GLY A 135 -22.90 40.07 -38.68
N LEU A 136 -23.52 40.07 -37.50
CA LEU A 136 -23.19 39.14 -36.42
C LEU A 136 -23.41 37.68 -36.83
N ASN A 137 -24.55 37.36 -37.45
CA ASN A 137 -24.86 36.00 -37.90
C ASN A 137 -23.94 35.52 -39.04
N ILE A 138 -23.53 36.41 -39.94
CA ILE A 138 -22.53 36.11 -40.97
C ILE A 138 -21.18 35.79 -40.32
N CYS A 139 -20.75 36.55 -39.31
CA CYS A 139 -19.52 36.27 -38.57
C CYS A 139 -19.58 34.92 -37.85
N ILE A 140 -20.69 34.60 -37.19
CA ILE A 140 -20.88 33.29 -36.54
C ILE A 140 -20.78 32.17 -37.57
N CYS A 141 -21.42 32.31 -38.73
CA CYS A 141 -21.32 31.34 -39.82
C CYS A 141 -19.87 31.14 -40.28
N ILE A 142 -19.13 32.22 -40.55
CA ILE A 142 -17.73 32.17 -40.98
C ILE A 142 -16.85 31.49 -39.93
N ILE A 143 -16.97 31.88 -38.66
CA ILE A 143 -16.14 31.34 -37.57
C ILE A 143 -16.43 29.85 -37.35
N THR A 144 -17.72 29.47 -37.33
CA THR A 144 -18.13 28.08 -37.08
C THR A 144 -17.72 27.17 -38.24
N CYS A 145 -17.88 27.62 -39.49
CA CYS A 145 -17.43 26.87 -40.66
C CYS A 145 -15.90 26.84 -40.81
N ALA A 146 -15.18 27.86 -40.32
CA ALA A 146 -13.72 27.87 -40.29
C ALA A 146 -13.14 26.86 -39.28
N TYR A 147 -13.93 26.39 -38.31
CA TYR A 147 -13.54 25.33 -37.38
C TYR A 147 -13.70 23.92 -37.97
N THR A 148 -14.55 23.74 -38.99
CA THR A 148 -14.77 22.43 -39.63
C THR A 148 -13.48 21.79 -40.17
N PRO A 149 -12.53 22.51 -40.82
CA PRO A 149 -11.25 21.96 -41.25
C PRO A 149 -10.32 21.57 -40.09
N LEU A 150 -10.39 22.25 -38.95
CA LEU A 150 -9.57 21.91 -37.77
C LEU A 150 -9.96 20.54 -37.20
N LEU A 151 -11.24 20.16 -37.28
CA LEU A 151 -11.70 18.83 -36.87
C LEU A 151 -11.14 17.69 -37.75
N TYR A 152 -10.65 17.98 -38.96
CA TYR A 152 -9.96 16.98 -39.78
C TYR A 152 -8.67 16.47 -39.12
N ILE A 153 -8.01 17.31 -38.30
CA ILE A 153 -6.80 16.92 -37.55
C ILE A 153 -7.12 15.88 -36.47
N LEU A 154 -8.33 15.92 -35.90
CA LEU A 154 -8.81 14.95 -34.91
C LEU A 154 -9.04 13.54 -35.49
N ARG A 155 -9.06 13.38 -36.83
CA ARG A 155 -9.11 12.07 -37.48
C ARG A 155 -7.99 11.12 -37.02
N LYS A 156 -6.83 11.67 -36.64
CA LYS A 156 -5.65 10.89 -36.22
C LYS A 156 -5.64 10.52 -34.72
N CYS A 157 -6.59 11.01 -33.92
CA CYS A 157 -6.58 10.76 -32.47
C CYS A 157 -7.08 9.37 -32.06
N ARG A 158 -7.66 8.58 -32.98
CA ARG A 158 -8.15 7.23 -32.67
C ARG A 158 -7.24 6.17 -33.28
N ILE A 159 -6.45 5.53 -32.43
CA ILE A 159 -5.67 4.33 -32.74
C ILE A 159 -6.66 3.21 -33.12
N PRO A 160 -6.49 2.48 -34.26
CA PRO A 160 -7.33 1.34 -34.63
C PRO A 160 -7.36 0.29 -33.51
N ASP A 161 -8.48 -0.41 -33.32
CA ASP A 161 -8.62 -1.38 -32.21
C ASP A 161 -7.52 -2.47 -32.22
N GLU A 162 -6.97 -2.83 -33.37
CA GLU A 162 -5.80 -3.72 -33.48
C GLU A 162 -4.53 -3.12 -32.87
N GLU A 163 -4.28 -1.83 -33.07
CA GLU A 163 -3.09 -1.14 -32.54
C GLU A 163 -3.32 -0.70 -31.08
N ARG A 164 -4.58 -0.53 -30.64
CA ARG A 164 -4.99 -0.43 -29.24
C ARG A 164 -4.76 -1.76 -28.51
N ASN A 165 -5.13 -2.87 -29.12
CA ASN A 165 -4.89 -4.21 -28.58
C ASN A 165 -3.40 -4.55 -28.58
N LYS A 166 -2.61 -4.13 -29.58
CA LYS A 166 -1.14 -4.22 -29.56
C LYS A 166 -0.51 -3.35 -28.45
N LYS A 167 -0.99 -2.12 -28.24
CA LYS A 167 -0.47 -1.23 -27.18
C LYS A 167 -0.97 -1.56 -25.77
N MET A 168 -2.10 -2.25 -25.65
CA MET A 168 -2.64 -2.79 -24.40
C MET A 168 -2.19 -4.25 -24.14
N GLY A 169 -1.31 -4.84 -24.97
CA GLY A 169 -0.79 -6.19 -24.75
C GLY A 169 -1.80 -7.34 -24.93
N ILE A 170 -2.89 -7.12 -25.67
CA ILE A 170 -3.95 -8.12 -25.92
C ILE A 170 -3.65 -9.01 -27.15
N ILE A 171 -2.68 -8.63 -27.99
CA ILE A 171 -2.22 -9.44 -29.13
C ILE A 171 -0.70 -9.59 -29.03
N ASP A 172 -0.24 -10.81 -28.73
CA ASP A 172 1.17 -11.19 -28.73
C ASP A 172 1.70 -11.32 -30.16
N GLU A 173 2.87 -10.74 -30.44
CA GLU A 173 3.54 -10.79 -31.76
C GLU A 173 4.25 -12.13 -32.06
N GLU A 174 4.11 -13.16 -31.22
CA GLU A 174 4.84 -14.44 -31.40
C GLU A 174 3.97 -15.65 -31.82
N GLU A 175 2.64 -15.55 -31.91
CA GLU A 175 1.80 -16.69 -32.36
C GLU A 175 1.35 -16.62 -33.83
N ASP A 176 1.63 -15.53 -34.57
CA ASP A 176 1.12 -15.37 -35.93
C ASP A 176 2.03 -15.92 -37.05
N GLU A 177 3.33 -16.20 -36.83
CA GLU A 177 4.14 -16.82 -37.90
C GLU A 177 3.83 -18.33 -38.09
N GLU A 178 3.55 -19.07 -37.02
CA GLU A 178 3.20 -20.50 -37.12
C GLU A 178 1.72 -20.73 -37.49
N GLN A 179 0.81 -19.82 -37.11
CA GLN A 179 -0.61 -19.93 -37.48
C GLN A 179 -0.92 -19.40 -38.88
N LEU A 180 -0.16 -18.45 -39.43
CA LEU A 180 -0.33 -18.04 -40.84
C LEU A 180 0.12 -19.12 -41.82
N GLU A 181 1.17 -19.90 -41.52
CA GLU A 181 1.56 -21.05 -42.36
C GLU A 181 0.50 -22.18 -42.31
N ALA A 182 -0.08 -22.44 -41.13
CA ALA A 182 -1.15 -23.42 -40.99
C ALA A 182 -2.48 -22.98 -41.67
N LEU A 183 -2.77 -21.68 -41.70
CA LEU A 183 -3.97 -21.13 -42.34
C LEU A 183 -3.87 -21.10 -43.87
N ASP A 184 -2.67 -20.96 -44.45
CA ASP A 184 -2.46 -21.07 -45.90
C ASP A 184 -2.51 -22.53 -46.40
N GLU A 185 -2.08 -23.51 -45.60
CA GLU A 185 -2.33 -24.93 -45.87
C GLU A 185 -3.84 -25.27 -45.83
N ILE A 186 -4.57 -24.73 -44.85
CA ILE A 186 -6.02 -24.97 -44.71
C ILE A 186 -6.84 -24.24 -45.80
N LYS A 187 -6.40 -23.05 -46.27
CA LYS A 187 -7.01 -22.35 -47.42
C LYS A 187 -6.80 -23.12 -48.73
N ASN A 188 -5.62 -23.70 -48.94
CA ASN A 188 -5.34 -24.54 -50.11
C ASN A 188 -6.20 -25.82 -50.10
N LEU A 189 -6.41 -26.44 -48.93
CA LEU A 189 -7.29 -27.61 -48.78
C LEU A 189 -8.80 -27.29 -48.93
N LYS A 190 -9.26 -26.10 -48.54
CA LYS A 190 -10.67 -25.66 -48.69
C LYS A 190 -11.02 -25.14 -50.09
N SER A 191 -10.04 -24.91 -50.96
CA SER A 191 -10.25 -24.50 -52.36
C SER A 191 -10.68 -25.66 -53.28
N GLN A 192 -10.52 -26.92 -52.87
CA GLN A 192 -10.89 -28.09 -53.67
C GLN A 192 -12.30 -28.65 -53.40
N ASP A 193 -12.97 -28.24 -52.31
CA ASP A 193 -14.24 -28.87 -51.89
C ASP A 193 -15.48 -27.92 -51.96
N SER A 194 -15.34 -26.75 -52.59
CA SER A 194 -16.40 -25.73 -52.64
C SER A 194 -17.35 -25.81 -53.85
N MET A 195 -17.44 -26.95 -54.56
CA MET A 195 -18.37 -27.10 -55.70
C MET A 195 -19.73 -27.74 -55.38
N SER A 196 -20.02 -28.15 -54.13
CA SER A 196 -21.22 -28.98 -53.86
C SER A 196 -22.29 -28.45 -52.88
N ARG A 197 -22.14 -27.31 -52.19
CA ARG A 197 -23.08 -26.97 -51.09
C ARG A 197 -23.53 -25.50 -51.01
N LYS A 198 -23.99 -24.94 -52.13
CA LYS A 198 -24.71 -23.64 -52.19
C LYS A 198 -26.22 -23.76 -52.41
N SER A 199 -26.86 -24.75 -51.80
CA SER A 199 -28.31 -24.98 -51.94
C SER A 199 -28.98 -25.46 -50.66
N ARG A 200 -28.78 -24.80 -49.52
CA ARG A 200 -29.68 -24.95 -48.38
C ARG A 200 -29.44 -23.84 -47.35
N LEU A 201 -30.55 -23.33 -46.82
CA LEU A 201 -30.68 -22.45 -45.65
C LEU A 201 -30.66 -20.93 -45.91
N LYS A 202 -31.64 -20.49 -46.71
CA LYS A 202 -32.55 -19.40 -46.30
C LYS A 202 -33.68 -20.02 -45.47
N ARG A 203 -33.82 -19.64 -44.19
CA ARG A 203 -35.03 -19.70 -43.31
C ARG A 203 -34.61 -19.98 -41.85
N GLN A 204 -34.66 -18.96 -40.99
CA GLN A 204 -35.62 -18.85 -39.87
C GLN A 204 -35.22 -17.71 -38.92
N GLU A 205 -36.17 -16.80 -38.74
CA GLU A 205 -36.17 -15.69 -37.79
C GLU A 205 -36.92 -16.08 -36.49
N THR A 206 -36.75 -15.22 -35.47
CA THR A 206 -37.66 -14.89 -34.34
C THR A 206 -37.65 -15.69 -33.02
N ALA A 207 -37.45 -14.92 -31.92
CA ALA A 207 -38.25 -14.82 -30.67
C ALA A 207 -37.67 -15.27 -29.29
N ARG A 208 -37.54 -14.25 -28.40
CA ARG A 208 -37.96 -14.08 -26.97
C ARG A 208 -37.32 -14.84 -25.77
N PHE A 209 -36.96 -14.01 -24.77
CA PHE A 209 -37.11 -14.05 -23.27
C PHE A 209 -36.58 -15.23 -22.40
N GLU A 210 -35.94 -14.84 -21.28
CA GLU A 210 -35.24 -15.56 -20.17
C GLU A 210 -36.15 -16.46 -19.26
N PRO A 211 -35.75 -17.11 -18.12
CA PRO A 211 -34.43 -17.35 -17.45
C PRO A 211 -34.16 -18.82 -16.91
N ALA A 212 -32.92 -19.05 -16.42
CA ALA A 212 -32.43 -20.06 -15.43
C ALA A 212 -32.60 -21.60 -15.62
N GLY A 213 -31.49 -22.35 -15.48
CA GLY A 213 -31.49 -23.71 -14.89
C GLY A 213 -31.13 -24.90 -15.80
N CYS A 214 -29.86 -25.31 -15.75
CA CYS A 214 -29.26 -26.64 -15.96
C CYS A 214 -30.16 -27.83 -16.45
N ARG A 215 -29.86 -28.42 -17.63
CA ARG A 215 -29.50 -29.87 -17.83
C ARG A 215 -29.47 -30.34 -19.30
N ARG A 216 -28.42 -31.14 -19.59
CA ARG A 216 -28.26 -32.22 -20.62
C ARG A 216 -28.20 -31.80 -22.11
N ALA A 217 -27.50 -32.48 -23.01
CA ALA A 217 -26.42 -33.49 -23.00
C ALA A 217 -26.04 -33.73 -24.48
N THR A 218 -24.89 -34.36 -24.71
CA THR A 218 -24.55 -35.23 -25.86
C THR A 218 -24.43 -34.64 -27.28
N SER A 219 -23.18 -34.39 -27.68
CA SER A 219 -22.47 -34.96 -28.85
C SER A 219 -21.25 -34.04 -29.07
N ILE A 220 -20.01 -34.48 -28.90
CA ILE A 220 -19.25 -35.27 -29.86
C ILE A 220 -18.12 -35.91 -29.05
N SER A 221 -18.26 -37.20 -28.76
CA SER A 221 -17.16 -38.07 -28.37
C SER A 221 -17.22 -39.24 -29.32
N ASN A 222 -16.37 -39.30 -30.35
CA ASN A 222 -16.05 -40.54 -31.06
C ASN A 222 -14.88 -40.51 -32.05
N GLU A 223 -14.06 -39.46 -32.13
CA GLU A 223 -12.94 -39.46 -33.10
C GLU A 223 -11.54 -39.49 -32.49
N PHE A 224 -11.39 -39.24 -31.18
CA PHE A 224 -10.09 -39.31 -30.51
C PHE A 224 -9.82 -40.62 -29.75
N ALA A 225 -10.87 -41.39 -29.44
CA ALA A 225 -10.76 -42.66 -28.71
C ALA A 225 -10.50 -43.89 -29.62
N MET A 226 -10.47 -43.72 -30.95
CA MET A 226 -10.20 -44.79 -31.90
C MET A 226 -8.74 -44.88 -32.36
N ARG A 227 -7.87 -43.90 -32.04
CA ARG A 227 -6.46 -43.92 -32.44
C ARG A 227 -5.46 -44.36 -31.36
N LEU A 228 -5.90 -44.43 -30.10
CA LEU A 228 -5.09 -44.92 -28.98
C LEU A 228 -5.37 -46.40 -28.62
N LYS A 229 -6.21 -47.09 -29.39
CA LYS A 229 -6.58 -48.50 -29.16
C LYS A 229 -6.08 -49.46 -30.24
N GLN A 230 -5.08 -49.05 -31.04
CA GLN A 230 -4.55 -49.84 -32.15
C GLN A 230 -3.03 -50.11 -32.07
N LEU A 231 -2.42 -50.02 -30.88
CA LEU A 231 -1.03 -50.45 -30.68
C LEU A 231 -0.80 -51.24 -29.37
N SER A 232 -1.82 -51.91 -28.83
CA SER A 232 -1.64 -52.83 -27.70
C SER A 232 -2.44 -54.13 -27.84
N MET A 233 -2.18 -54.91 -28.89
CA MET A 233 -2.53 -56.33 -28.90
C MET A 233 -1.53 -57.11 -29.76
N GLU A 234 -0.52 -57.70 -29.12
CA GLU A 234 0.09 -59.00 -29.43
C GLU A 234 1.09 -59.35 -28.30
N CYS A 235 0.75 -60.31 -27.43
CA CYS A 235 1.61 -60.96 -26.42
C CYS A 235 2.23 -62.24 -27.04
N PRO A 236 3.25 -62.97 -26.49
CA PRO A 236 3.73 -63.03 -25.08
C PRO A 236 5.25 -63.34 -24.84
N GLY A 237 5.73 -63.29 -23.58
CA GLY A 237 6.66 -64.30 -23.01
C GLY A 237 8.18 -64.00 -22.85
N TYR A 238 8.62 -64.03 -21.58
CA TYR A 238 9.88 -64.56 -20.98
C TYR A 238 11.31 -64.11 -21.42
N GLU A 239 12.22 -64.27 -20.45
CA GLU A 239 13.60 -63.79 -20.24
C GLU A 239 14.70 -64.22 -21.24
N GLN A 240 15.77 -63.41 -21.40
CA GLN A 240 17.22 -63.74 -21.28
C GLN A 240 18.15 -62.81 -22.11
N GLY A 241 19.24 -62.34 -21.48
CA GLY A 241 20.60 -62.51 -22.02
C GLY A 241 21.21 -61.42 -22.92
N ASP A 242 22.41 -61.00 -22.51
CA ASP A 242 23.38 -60.12 -23.19
C ASP A 242 23.69 -60.43 -24.67
N ALA A 243 23.92 -59.39 -25.49
CA ALA A 243 25.09 -59.25 -26.38
C ALA A 243 25.14 -57.86 -27.07
N PRO A 244 26.34 -57.33 -27.42
CA PRO A 244 26.60 -55.89 -27.54
C PRO A 244 26.66 -55.39 -29.00
N ASN A 245 26.47 -54.09 -29.22
CA ASN A 245 26.82 -53.45 -30.50
C ASN A 245 27.76 -52.24 -30.32
N VAL A 246 29.02 -52.51 -30.69
CA VAL A 246 30.02 -51.72 -31.43
C VAL A 246 30.11 -50.20 -31.17
N MET A 247 31.20 -49.78 -30.53
CA MET A 247 31.64 -48.38 -30.41
C MET A 247 32.65 -48.00 -31.51
N GLU A 248 32.58 -46.77 -32.04
CA GLU A 248 33.53 -46.23 -33.01
C GLU A 248 34.51 -45.25 -32.34
N ALA A 249 35.82 -45.53 -32.45
CA ALA A 249 36.90 -44.80 -31.78
C ALA A 249 37.46 -43.68 -32.66
N LYS A 250 37.54 -42.44 -32.15
CA LYS A 250 38.28 -41.34 -32.78
C LYS A 250 39.47 -40.91 -31.93
N GLN A 251 40.65 -40.84 -32.55
CA GLN A 251 41.90 -40.46 -31.90
C GLN A 251 42.07 -38.93 -31.92
N VAL A 252 42.39 -38.33 -30.78
CA VAL A 252 42.56 -36.88 -30.59
C VAL A 252 43.83 -36.62 -29.78
N TYR A 253 44.54 -35.53 -30.09
CA TYR A 253 45.76 -35.11 -29.40
C TYR A 253 45.44 -33.98 -28.42
N LEU A 254 45.96 -34.07 -27.19
CA LEU A 254 45.82 -33.03 -26.16
C LEU A 254 46.98 -32.03 -26.24
N ALA A 255 46.81 -30.86 -25.61
CA ALA A 255 47.74 -29.72 -25.68
C ALA A 255 49.15 -30.01 -25.09
N ASP A 256 49.34 -31.14 -24.42
CA ASP A 256 50.64 -31.62 -23.92
C ASP A 256 51.32 -32.65 -24.86
N GLY A 257 50.74 -32.95 -26.02
CA GLY A 257 51.29 -33.85 -27.01
C GLY A 257 50.98 -35.34 -26.81
N SER A 258 50.18 -35.71 -25.80
CA SER A 258 49.76 -37.09 -25.58
C SER A 258 48.55 -37.51 -26.45
N ARG A 259 48.50 -38.80 -26.82
CA ARG A 259 47.46 -39.39 -27.70
C ARG A 259 46.31 -39.96 -26.87
N GLY A 260 45.08 -39.45 -27.06
CA GLY A 260 43.85 -40.02 -26.50
C GLY A 260 42.91 -40.54 -27.58
N VAL A 261 42.01 -41.47 -27.25
CA VAL A 261 40.92 -41.96 -28.14
C VAL A 261 39.60 -41.74 -27.41
N VAL A 262 38.63 -41.09 -28.08
CA VAL A 262 37.28 -40.86 -27.57
C VAL A 262 36.31 -41.81 -28.28
N LEU A 263 35.49 -42.51 -27.49
CA LEU A 263 34.36 -43.34 -27.93
C LEU A 263 33.07 -42.68 -27.42
N THR A 264 32.06 -42.47 -28.27
CA THR A 264 30.77 -41.88 -27.88
C THR A 264 29.61 -42.86 -28.07
N SER A 265 28.76 -43.04 -27.05
CA SER A 265 27.50 -43.82 -27.13
C SER A 265 26.30 -42.94 -26.80
N GLN A 266 25.17 -43.14 -27.51
CA GLN A 266 23.90 -42.44 -27.28
C GLN A 266 23.07 -43.14 -26.19
N ASN A 267 22.87 -42.42 -25.08
CA ASN A 267 21.84 -42.45 -24.03
C ASN A 267 21.04 -43.73 -23.72
N THR A 268 21.05 -44.12 -22.43
CA THR A 268 19.86 -44.03 -21.54
C THR A 268 20.25 -43.96 -20.05
N ASN A 269 19.46 -43.17 -19.30
CA ASN A 269 19.22 -43.13 -17.84
C ASN A 269 20.20 -42.43 -16.87
N MET A 270 19.65 -41.40 -16.20
CA MET A 270 20.12 -40.49 -15.13
C MET A 270 20.77 -41.18 -13.90
N PRO A 271 21.45 -40.47 -12.95
CA PRO A 271 21.28 -39.06 -12.55
C PRO A 271 22.57 -38.29 -12.20
N ASP A 272 22.35 -37.07 -11.69
CA ASP A 272 23.25 -36.19 -10.95
C ASP A 272 23.97 -35.06 -11.70
N GLY A 273 23.77 -33.85 -11.16
CA GLY A 273 24.64 -32.71 -11.37
C GLY A 273 24.12 -31.56 -12.24
N LYS A 274 22.95 -31.68 -12.90
CA LYS A 274 22.51 -30.64 -13.85
C LYS A 274 21.12 -30.01 -13.69
N ALA A 275 20.27 -30.43 -12.74
CA ALA A 275 18.97 -29.77 -12.53
C ALA A 275 19.03 -28.55 -11.60
N THR A 276 20.14 -28.34 -10.86
CA THR A 276 20.29 -27.25 -9.88
C THR A 276 20.82 -25.94 -10.48
N TRP A 277 21.51 -25.98 -11.63
CA TRP A 277 22.14 -24.78 -12.21
C TRP A 277 21.23 -23.97 -13.15
N GLU A 278 20.21 -24.58 -13.74
CA GLU A 278 19.26 -23.85 -14.61
C GLU A 278 18.26 -23.00 -13.81
N MET A 279 17.84 -23.45 -12.63
CA MET A 279 16.96 -22.66 -11.73
C MET A 279 17.63 -21.38 -11.21
N SER A 280 18.94 -21.41 -10.90
CA SER A 280 19.64 -20.22 -10.38
C SER A 280 19.86 -19.14 -11.45
N ARG A 281 19.95 -19.52 -12.72
CA ARG A 281 20.09 -18.58 -13.85
C ARG A 281 18.77 -17.87 -14.14
N SER A 282 17.66 -18.60 -14.13
CA SER A 282 16.31 -18.04 -14.27
C SER A 282 15.98 -17.05 -13.14
N VAL A 283 16.30 -17.39 -11.88
CA VAL A 283 16.09 -16.49 -10.73
C VAL A 283 17.04 -15.29 -10.79
N LYS A 284 18.31 -15.46 -11.17
CA LYS A 284 19.24 -14.32 -11.33
C LYS A 284 18.86 -13.38 -12.48
N GLU A 285 18.34 -13.90 -13.59
CA GLU A 285 17.85 -13.09 -14.72
C GLU A 285 16.52 -12.39 -14.38
N PHE A 286 15.65 -13.06 -13.62
CA PHE A 286 14.42 -12.48 -13.05
C PHE A 286 14.74 -11.37 -12.01
N VAL A 287 15.70 -11.60 -11.13
CA VAL A 287 16.22 -10.63 -10.15
C VAL A 287 16.91 -9.46 -10.84
N ARG A 288 17.64 -9.69 -11.94
CA ARG A 288 18.27 -8.63 -12.74
C ARG A 288 17.24 -7.72 -13.41
N ARG A 289 16.08 -8.25 -13.82
CA ARG A 289 14.94 -7.46 -14.33
C ARG A 289 14.27 -6.64 -13.22
N ILE A 290 14.16 -7.18 -12.00
CA ILE A 290 13.54 -6.49 -10.85
C ILE A 290 14.41 -5.37 -10.27
N SER A 291 15.73 -5.54 -10.25
CA SER A 291 16.65 -4.62 -9.57
C SER A 291 16.99 -3.36 -10.38
N LEU A 292 16.54 -3.24 -11.63
CA LEU A 292 16.93 -2.18 -12.58
C LEU A 292 15.77 -1.44 -13.26
N GLN A 293 14.49 -1.70 -12.92
CA GLN A 293 13.37 -1.12 -13.67
C GLN A 293 12.22 -0.62 -12.80
N ASP A 294 11.63 0.47 -13.29
CA ASP A 294 10.34 1.03 -12.89
C ASP A 294 9.33 -0.05 -12.49
N LEU A 295 8.55 0.27 -11.46
CA LEU A 295 7.37 -0.46 -11.01
C LEU A 295 6.28 -0.63 -12.10
N GLU A 296 6.50 -0.12 -13.32
CA GLU A 296 5.60 -0.16 -14.47
C GLU A 296 5.67 -1.48 -15.28
N GLY A 297 6.69 -2.32 -15.06
CA GLY A 297 6.90 -3.57 -15.82
C GLY A 297 6.39 -4.86 -15.15
N TYR A 298 5.31 -4.83 -14.38
CA TYR A 298 4.69 -6.09 -13.90
C TYR A 298 3.75 -6.68 -14.97
N PRO A 299 3.68 -8.01 -15.14
CA PRO A 299 2.60 -8.61 -15.92
C PRO A 299 1.27 -8.13 -15.36
N GLU A 300 0.30 -7.78 -16.22
CA GLU A 300 -1.06 -7.47 -15.79
C GLU A 300 -1.57 -8.62 -14.91
N TRP A 301 -1.66 -8.37 -13.60
CA TRP A 301 -2.18 -9.36 -12.68
C TRP A 301 -3.65 -9.53 -12.97
N ASP A 302 -4.00 -10.72 -13.44
CA ASP A 302 -5.38 -11.15 -13.59
C ASP A 302 -6.07 -11.09 -12.22
N LEU A 303 -6.78 -9.99 -11.93
CA LEU A 303 -7.51 -9.75 -10.68
C LEU A 303 -8.63 -10.79 -10.46
N SER A 304 -8.92 -11.65 -11.45
CA SER A 304 -9.82 -12.79 -11.29
C SER A 304 -9.16 -14.00 -10.60
N LYS A 305 -7.82 -14.04 -10.50
CA LYS A 305 -7.06 -15.10 -9.82
C LYS A 305 -6.65 -14.68 -8.41
N PRO A 306 -6.75 -15.57 -7.42
CA PRO A 306 -6.29 -15.26 -6.07
C PRO A 306 -4.76 -15.12 -6.03
N LEU A 307 -4.25 -14.28 -5.13
CA LEU A 307 -2.81 -14.11 -4.89
C LEU A 307 -2.12 -15.46 -4.61
N PRO A 308 -0.81 -15.60 -4.85
CA PRO A 308 -0.09 -16.82 -4.48
C PRO A 308 -0.13 -17.06 -2.97
N ARG A 309 -0.10 -18.33 -2.57
CA ARG A 309 0.08 -18.70 -1.14
C ARG A 309 1.54 -18.53 -0.74
N LEU A 310 1.80 -18.26 0.54
CA LEU A 310 3.16 -18.17 1.07
C LEU A 310 3.88 -19.51 0.87
N PRO A 311 5.06 -19.55 0.22
CA PRO A 311 5.81 -20.78 0.03
C PRO A 311 6.35 -21.32 1.37
N VAL A 312 6.71 -22.60 1.40
CA VAL A 312 7.53 -23.19 2.47
C VAL A 312 8.93 -23.36 1.90
N PRO A 313 9.95 -22.63 2.41
CA PRO A 313 11.32 -22.72 1.89
C PRO A 313 11.91 -24.12 2.06
N GLU A 314 12.99 -24.42 1.33
CA GLU A 314 13.71 -25.67 1.53
C GLU A 314 14.49 -25.66 2.85
N LEU A 315 14.39 -26.77 3.59
CA LEU A 315 14.92 -26.90 4.95
C LEU A 315 16.42 -26.61 5.01
N ARG A 316 17.18 -27.24 4.10
CA ARG A 316 18.63 -27.05 4.01
C ARG A 316 18.98 -25.59 3.78
N THR A 317 18.34 -24.93 2.82
CA THR A 317 18.56 -23.51 2.53
C THR A 317 18.29 -22.62 3.75
N THR A 318 17.19 -22.84 4.45
CA THR A 318 16.86 -22.06 5.66
C THR A 318 17.88 -22.26 6.77
N LEU A 319 18.32 -23.50 7.02
CA LEU A 319 19.24 -23.80 8.12
C LEU A 319 20.69 -23.39 7.84
N THR A 320 21.08 -23.51 6.58
CA THR A 320 22.25 -22.85 6.01
C THR A 320 22.16 -21.36 6.36
N ARG A 321 21.18 -20.60 5.85
CA ARG A 321 21.03 -19.16 6.16
C ARG A 321 20.95 -18.82 7.64
N TYR A 322 20.30 -19.64 8.46
CA TYR A 322 20.27 -19.49 9.91
C TYR A 322 21.67 -19.47 10.53
N LEU A 323 22.59 -20.32 10.06
CA LEU A 323 23.99 -20.25 10.49
C LEU A 323 24.64 -18.91 10.12
N GLY A 324 24.40 -18.40 8.92
CA GLY A 324 24.89 -17.08 8.49
C GLY A 324 24.32 -15.92 9.33
N VAL A 325 23.08 -16.06 9.80
CA VAL A 325 22.41 -15.11 10.69
C VAL A 325 23.04 -15.10 12.09
N VAL A 326 23.42 -16.26 12.64
CA VAL A 326 23.95 -16.35 14.00
C VAL A 326 25.45 -16.07 14.07
N ALA A 327 26.20 -16.38 13.01
CA ALA A 327 27.64 -16.20 12.94
C ALA A 327 28.15 -14.79 13.37
N PRO A 328 27.54 -13.66 12.95
CA PRO A 328 28.02 -12.33 13.35
C PRO A 328 27.68 -11.92 14.78
N ILE A 329 26.84 -12.68 15.51
CA ILE A 329 26.29 -12.26 16.82
C ILE A 329 26.69 -13.18 17.99
N VAL A 330 27.49 -14.21 17.73
CA VAL A 330 28.02 -15.15 18.73
C VAL A 330 29.53 -15.36 18.56
N ASP A 331 30.18 -15.89 19.59
CA ASP A 331 31.57 -16.34 19.53
C ASP A 331 31.72 -17.69 18.77
N GLU A 332 32.96 -18.03 18.44
CA GLU A 332 33.30 -19.21 17.64
C GLU A 332 32.90 -20.54 18.31
N GLU A 333 33.09 -20.65 19.63
CA GLU A 333 32.73 -21.87 20.39
C GLU A 333 31.22 -22.11 20.34
N THR A 334 30.44 -21.04 20.59
CA THR A 334 28.98 -21.06 20.50
C THR A 334 28.51 -21.36 19.08
N PHE A 335 29.15 -20.78 18.07
CA PHE A 335 28.82 -21.03 16.66
C PHE A 335 29.03 -22.50 16.28
N VAL A 336 30.16 -23.11 16.66
CA VAL A 336 30.45 -24.53 16.40
C VAL A 336 29.41 -25.44 17.03
N ARG A 337 28.96 -25.14 18.26
CA ARG A 337 27.87 -25.87 18.92
C ARG A 337 26.57 -25.79 18.12
N THR A 338 26.13 -24.59 17.76
CA THR A 338 24.90 -24.38 16.98
C THR A 338 24.98 -25.08 15.62
N ARG A 339 26.14 -25.04 14.97
CA ARG A 339 26.39 -25.76 13.72
C ARG A 339 26.24 -27.27 13.86
N CYS A 340 26.75 -27.87 14.93
CA CYS A 340 26.56 -29.29 15.19
C CYS A 340 25.08 -29.66 15.35
N LEU A 341 24.30 -28.83 16.05
CA LEU A 341 22.85 -29.02 16.20
C LEU A 341 22.11 -28.91 14.86
N VAL A 342 22.48 -27.95 14.02
CA VAL A 342 21.93 -27.79 12.66
C VAL A 342 22.25 -29.02 11.80
N HIS A 343 23.48 -29.54 11.85
CA HIS A 343 23.84 -30.76 11.11
C HIS A 343 23.07 -31.99 11.59
N GLU A 344 22.89 -32.16 12.90
CA GLU A 344 22.08 -33.24 13.47
C GLU A 344 20.63 -33.16 12.97
N PHE A 345 20.05 -31.95 13.01
CA PHE A 345 18.68 -31.70 12.58
C PHE A 345 18.48 -31.92 11.06
N LEU A 346 19.54 -31.73 10.25
CA LEU A 346 19.58 -31.96 8.80
C LEU A 346 19.92 -33.39 8.37
N ARG A 347 20.15 -34.32 9.30
CA ARG A 347 20.41 -35.73 8.94
C ARG A 347 19.24 -36.28 8.12
N SER A 348 19.56 -37.02 7.06
CA SER A 348 18.54 -37.63 6.21
C SER A 348 17.64 -38.56 7.02
N GLY A 349 16.32 -38.33 6.97
CA GLY A 349 15.33 -39.05 7.79
C GLY A 349 15.28 -38.64 9.26
N GLY A 350 16.01 -37.58 9.63
CA GLY A 350 16.06 -36.98 10.97
C GLY A 350 14.79 -36.21 11.33
N GLU A 351 14.84 -35.50 12.48
CA GLU A 351 13.70 -34.72 12.97
C GLU A 351 13.32 -33.57 12.02
N GLY A 352 14.31 -32.90 11.41
CA GLY A 352 14.06 -31.79 10.48
C GLY A 352 13.27 -32.19 9.25
N ASP A 353 13.61 -33.30 8.60
CA ASP A 353 12.89 -33.81 7.42
C ASP A 353 11.42 -34.13 7.73
N LYS A 354 11.17 -34.69 8.92
CA LYS A 354 9.80 -35.00 9.38
C LYS A 354 8.97 -33.74 9.60
N LEU A 355 9.52 -32.77 10.34
CA LEU A 355 8.86 -31.49 10.61
C LEU A 355 8.62 -30.71 9.31
N GLN A 356 9.57 -30.75 8.37
CA GLN A 356 9.45 -30.12 7.07
C GLN A 356 8.33 -30.75 6.22
N ALA A 357 8.24 -32.08 6.19
CA ALA A 357 7.19 -32.79 5.48
C ALA A 357 5.80 -32.44 6.04
N GLU A 358 5.68 -32.36 7.36
CA GLU A 358 4.44 -31.97 8.04
C GLU A 358 4.08 -30.51 7.84
N LEU A 359 5.06 -29.59 7.86
CA LEU A 359 4.83 -28.19 7.55
C LEU A 359 4.33 -28.01 6.11
N LYS A 360 4.95 -28.71 5.14
CA LYS A 360 4.49 -28.75 3.75
C LYS A 360 3.07 -29.33 3.63
N ALA A 361 2.72 -30.35 4.42
CA ALA A 361 1.38 -30.91 4.46
C ALA A 361 0.36 -29.92 5.06
N TYR A 362 0.70 -29.27 6.17
CA TYR A 362 -0.11 -28.25 6.81
C TYR A 362 -0.35 -27.06 5.87
N ALA A 363 0.69 -26.60 5.16
CA ALA A 363 0.59 -25.48 4.23
C ALA A 363 -0.40 -25.69 3.09
N LYS A 364 -0.61 -26.93 2.65
CA LYS A 364 -1.63 -27.27 1.64
C LYS A 364 -3.06 -27.01 2.15
N THR A 365 -3.27 -27.10 3.46
CA THR A 365 -4.59 -26.94 4.11
C THR A 365 -4.96 -25.49 4.43
N GLN A 366 -4.00 -24.56 4.36
CA GLN A 366 -4.18 -23.16 4.76
C GLN A 366 -4.05 -22.23 3.55
N ASN A 367 -4.68 -21.05 3.63
CA ASN A 367 -4.43 -19.96 2.67
C ASN A 367 -3.05 -19.33 2.91
N ASN A 368 -2.71 -19.15 4.18
CA ASN A 368 -1.38 -18.78 4.64
C ASN A 368 -1.05 -19.60 5.90
N TRP A 369 -0.01 -20.43 5.80
CA TRP A 369 0.36 -21.35 6.87
C TRP A 369 0.97 -20.64 8.09
N ALA A 370 1.61 -19.49 7.89
CA ALA A 370 2.30 -18.75 8.94
C ALA A 370 1.38 -17.76 9.67
N PHE A 371 0.34 -17.23 9.02
CA PHE A 371 -0.44 -16.08 9.49
C PHE A 371 -0.87 -16.18 10.97
N SER A 372 -1.54 -17.28 11.35
CA SER A 372 -2.04 -17.45 12.73
C SER A 372 -0.93 -17.62 13.77
N TRP A 373 0.16 -18.31 13.41
CA TRP A 373 1.29 -18.54 14.30
C TRP A 373 2.11 -17.28 14.51
N TRP A 374 2.39 -16.56 13.42
CA TRP A 374 3.08 -15.29 13.48
C TRP A 374 2.28 -14.24 14.27
N LEU A 375 0.96 -14.16 14.05
CA LEU A 375 0.11 -13.22 14.79
C LEU A 375 0.09 -13.52 16.30
N ASP A 376 0.03 -14.81 16.66
CA ASP A 376 0.11 -15.27 18.04
C ASP A 376 1.48 -14.93 18.66
N ASP A 377 2.58 -15.24 17.97
CA ASP A 377 3.96 -15.08 18.45
C ASP A 377 4.35 -13.60 18.59
N MET A 378 4.12 -12.81 17.54
CA MET A 378 4.52 -11.41 17.45
C MET A 378 3.68 -10.50 18.36
N TYR A 379 2.37 -10.80 18.52
CA TYR A 379 1.45 -9.88 19.20
C TYR A 379 0.57 -10.55 20.25
N LEU A 380 -0.27 -11.54 19.88
CA LEU A 380 -1.40 -11.93 20.74
C LEU A 380 -1.00 -12.68 22.01
N LYS A 381 0.18 -13.29 22.04
CA LYS A 381 0.75 -13.92 23.25
C LYS A 381 1.69 -12.99 24.03
N ASN A 382 2.00 -11.80 23.51
CA ASN A 382 2.85 -10.84 24.21
C ASN A 382 2.09 -10.30 25.45
N PRO A 383 2.62 -10.50 26.68
CA PRO A 383 1.92 -10.11 27.90
C PRO A 383 2.11 -8.62 28.26
N LEU A 384 3.03 -7.91 27.58
CA LEU A 384 3.37 -6.53 27.89
C LEU A 384 2.21 -5.57 27.55
N SER A 385 2.16 -4.44 28.26
CA SER A 385 1.24 -3.35 27.99
C SER A 385 1.36 -2.88 26.53
N LEU A 386 0.24 -2.60 25.87
CA LEU A 386 0.22 -2.13 24.47
C LEU A 386 0.94 -0.80 24.22
N PRO A 387 0.69 0.28 24.99
CA PRO A 387 1.39 1.54 24.76
C PRO A 387 2.90 1.35 24.88
N VAL A 388 3.65 2.03 23.98
CA VAL A 388 5.11 1.95 23.84
C VAL A 388 5.62 0.60 23.33
N ASN A 389 5.24 -0.53 23.95
CA ASN A 389 5.83 -1.84 23.65
C ASN A 389 5.29 -2.49 22.36
N SER A 390 4.06 -2.16 21.96
CA SER A 390 3.40 -2.77 20.79
C SER A 390 2.79 -1.74 19.86
N ASN A 391 2.03 -0.77 20.37
CA ASN A 391 1.31 0.21 19.54
C ASN A 391 2.26 1.32 19.07
N PRO A 392 2.50 1.48 17.77
CA PRO A 392 3.29 2.59 17.28
C PRO A 392 2.50 3.90 17.34
N GLY A 393 3.22 4.98 17.61
CA GLY A 393 2.74 6.35 17.49
C GLY A 393 3.18 6.94 16.17
N MET A 394 2.34 7.74 15.52
CA MET A 394 2.71 8.52 14.34
C MET A 394 2.35 9.97 14.56
N VAL A 395 3.32 10.86 14.33
CA VAL A 395 3.14 12.31 14.39
C VAL A 395 2.85 12.81 12.99
N PHE A 396 1.81 13.62 12.85
CA PHE A 396 1.43 14.28 11.59
C PHE A 396 2.02 15.70 11.53
N PRO A 397 2.00 16.37 10.36
CA PRO A 397 2.40 17.76 10.26
C PRO A 397 1.64 18.62 11.27
N ARG A 398 2.39 19.43 12.03
CA ARG A 398 1.81 20.23 13.10
C ARG A 398 0.89 21.31 12.54
N HIS A 399 -0.22 21.55 13.23
CA HIS A 399 -1.11 22.67 12.97
C HIS A 399 -1.00 23.74 14.06
N GLN A 400 -1.50 24.94 13.77
CA GLN A 400 -1.65 26.00 14.77
C GLN A 400 -3.14 26.28 14.94
N PHE A 401 -3.68 25.95 16.12
CA PHE A 401 -5.09 26.19 16.44
C PHE A 401 -5.22 27.38 17.40
N ILE A 402 -5.66 28.51 16.88
CA ILE A 402 -5.92 29.71 17.67
C ILE A 402 -7.10 29.45 18.62
N SER A 403 -8.19 28.85 18.12
CA SER A 403 -9.42 28.61 18.90
C SER A 403 -9.81 27.14 18.96
N ALA A 404 -10.56 26.75 20.00
CA ALA A 404 -11.11 25.40 20.13
C ALA A 404 -12.00 25.05 18.92
N ARG A 405 -12.64 26.05 18.32
CA ARG A 405 -13.36 25.92 17.06
C ARG A 405 -12.47 25.39 15.94
N GLN A 406 -11.24 25.88 15.79
CA GLN A 406 -10.32 25.41 14.76
C GLN A 406 -9.90 23.96 14.99
N GLN A 407 -9.61 23.57 16.23
CA GLN A 407 -9.31 22.18 16.60
C GLN A 407 -10.47 21.24 16.22
N LEU A 408 -11.69 21.58 16.61
CA LEU A 408 -12.87 20.75 16.33
C LEU A 408 -13.20 20.70 14.83
N ARG A 409 -12.91 21.78 14.08
CA ARG A 409 -13.03 21.79 12.61
C ARG A 409 -12.04 20.87 11.95
N PHE A 410 -10.78 20.92 12.38
CA PHE A 410 -9.76 20.01 11.91
C PHE A 410 -10.15 18.55 12.17
N ALA A 411 -10.64 18.25 13.38
CA ALA A 411 -11.14 16.92 13.72
C ALA A 411 -12.34 16.48 12.85
N ALA A 412 -13.27 17.39 12.54
CA ALA A 412 -14.40 17.10 11.64
C ALA A 412 -13.93 16.81 10.21
N GLN A 413 -12.96 17.57 9.69
CA GLN A 413 -12.34 17.34 8.38
C GLN A 413 -11.61 16.01 8.31
N LEU A 414 -10.90 15.65 9.39
CA LEU A 414 -10.24 14.36 9.53
C LEU A 414 -11.24 13.20 9.45
N ILE A 415 -12.36 13.28 10.19
CA ILE A 415 -13.44 12.28 10.13
C ILE A 415 -14.02 12.18 8.71
N SER A 416 -14.25 13.31 8.05
CA SER A 416 -14.70 13.33 6.66
C SER A 416 -13.72 12.64 5.71
N GLY A 417 -12.41 12.88 5.85
CA GLY A 417 -11.40 12.20 5.04
C GLY A 417 -11.34 10.68 5.30
N ILE A 418 -11.46 10.26 6.57
CA ILE A 418 -11.49 8.83 6.95
C ILE A 418 -12.68 8.12 6.29
N LEU A 419 -13.87 8.70 6.41
CA LEU A 419 -15.07 8.11 5.85
C LEU A 419 -15.04 8.12 4.31
N ASP A 420 -14.38 9.10 3.68
CA ASP A 420 -14.19 9.16 2.23
C ASP A 420 -13.27 8.03 1.75
N TYR A 421 -12.14 7.84 2.44
CA TYR A 421 -11.26 6.72 2.19
C TYR A 421 -11.95 5.37 2.38
N LYS A 422 -12.83 5.24 3.39
CA LYS A 422 -13.62 4.03 3.57
C LYS A 422 -14.47 3.71 2.33
N THR A 423 -15.14 4.70 1.75
CA THR A 423 -15.92 4.50 0.51
C THR A 423 -15.05 3.96 -0.63
N ILE A 424 -13.79 4.40 -0.71
CA ILE A 424 -12.84 3.90 -1.72
C ILE A 424 -12.46 2.44 -1.45
N LEU A 425 -12.20 2.09 -0.18
CA LEU A 425 -11.92 0.70 0.19
C LEU A 425 -13.08 -0.22 -0.16
N ASP A 426 -14.31 0.21 0.07
CA ASP A 426 -15.51 -0.58 -0.22
C ASP A 426 -15.75 -0.78 -1.74
N THR A 427 -15.07 -0.02 -2.63
CA THR A 427 -15.34 0.01 -4.08
C THR A 427 -14.21 -0.48 -4.99
N LYS A 428 -12.94 -0.55 -4.54
CA LYS A 428 -11.79 -0.88 -5.42
C LYS A 428 -10.99 -2.11 -4.97
N GLY A 429 -10.65 -2.98 -5.92
CA GLY A 429 -9.66 -4.06 -5.76
C GLY A 429 -8.27 -3.64 -6.24
N GLN A 430 -7.21 -4.19 -5.63
CA GLN A 430 -5.80 -3.97 -6.01
C GLN A 430 -4.99 -5.28 -5.97
N PRO A 431 -3.85 -5.38 -6.71
CA PRO A 431 -3.08 -6.62 -6.91
C PRO A 431 -2.15 -7.02 -5.74
N LEU A 432 -2.25 -6.39 -4.58
CA LEU A 432 -1.57 -6.81 -3.34
C LEU A 432 -2.60 -7.30 -2.33
N CYS A 433 -2.17 -8.06 -1.31
CA CYS A 433 -3.11 -8.46 -0.26
C CYS A 433 -3.71 -7.21 0.40
N MET A 434 -5.02 -7.01 0.20
CA MET A 434 -5.78 -5.85 0.69
C MET A 434 -6.42 -6.09 2.06
N GLU A 435 -6.34 -7.32 2.60
CA GLU A 435 -6.94 -7.66 3.89
C GLU A 435 -6.55 -6.70 5.02
N GLN A 436 -5.31 -6.20 5.03
CA GLN A 436 -4.86 -5.25 6.05
C GLN A 436 -5.67 -3.94 6.03
N TYR A 437 -6.05 -3.43 4.84
CA TYR A 437 -6.83 -2.19 4.73
C TYR A 437 -8.26 -2.37 5.20
N TYR A 438 -8.90 -3.49 4.83
CA TYR A 438 -10.26 -3.80 5.29
C TYR A 438 -10.35 -3.94 6.81
N ARG A 439 -9.25 -4.36 7.44
CA ARG A 439 -9.16 -4.57 8.88
C ARG A 439 -8.97 -3.27 9.69
N LEU A 440 -8.47 -2.19 9.10
CA LEU A 440 -8.15 -0.93 9.81
C LEU A 440 -9.33 -0.36 10.60
N PHE A 441 -10.55 -0.43 10.05
CA PHE A 441 -11.77 0.12 10.67
C PHE A 441 -12.77 -0.94 11.14
N THR A 442 -12.42 -2.21 11.06
CA THR A 442 -13.32 -3.34 11.36
C THR A 442 -12.78 -4.24 12.46
N SER A 443 -11.54 -4.00 12.92
CA SER A 443 -10.88 -4.85 13.90
C SER A 443 -10.81 -4.25 15.30
N TYR A 444 -10.73 -5.12 16.28
CA TYR A 444 -10.47 -4.82 17.69
C TYR A 444 -9.66 -5.96 18.32
N ARG A 445 -8.76 -5.62 19.25
CA ARG A 445 -7.96 -6.59 20.01
C ARG A 445 -8.53 -6.79 21.40
N TYR A 446 -9.20 -7.92 21.61
CA TYR A 446 -9.72 -8.31 22.92
C TYR A 446 -8.61 -8.85 23.83
N PRO A 447 -8.51 -8.40 25.08
CA PRO A 447 -7.56 -8.97 26.04
C PRO A 447 -7.97 -10.40 26.42
N GLY A 448 -7.01 -11.29 26.65
CA GLY A 448 -7.31 -12.67 27.06
C GLY A 448 -6.34 -13.26 28.09
N ARG A 449 -6.85 -14.16 28.93
CA ARG A 449 -6.10 -14.78 30.05
C ARG A 449 -4.89 -15.63 29.64
N ASN A 450 -4.92 -16.18 28.43
CA ASN A 450 -3.84 -17.01 27.89
C ASN A 450 -3.21 -16.37 26.66
N LYS A 451 -4.07 -15.81 25.80
CA LYS A 451 -3.70 -15.01 24.64
C LYS A 451 -4.84 -14.04 24.32
N ASP A 452 -4.49 -12.89 23.78
CA ASP A 452 -5.44 -11.94 23.23
C ASP A 452 -6.12 -12.51 21.98
N LYS A 453 -7.20 -11.86 21.54
CA LYS A 453 -7.92 -12.22 20.33
C LYS A 453 -8.12 -11.00 19.46
N GLN A 454 -7.60 -11.04 18.25
CA GLN A 454 -8.00 -10.10 17.21
C GLN A 454 -9.32 -10.58 16.61
N VAL A 455 -10.34 -9.72 16.63
CA VAL A 455 -11.63 -9.98 15.99
C VAL A 455 -11.85 -8.91 14.93
N THR A 456 -12.24 -9.35 13.73
CA THR A 456 -12.54 -8.49 12.58
C THR A 456 -14.00 -8.70 12.22
N ARG A 457 -14.77 -7.60 12.15
CA ARG A 457 -16.18 -7.60 11.76
C ARG A 457 -16.35 -7.65 10.24
N ASP A 458 -17.48 -8.17 9.80
CA ASP A 458 -17.85 -8.12 8.39
C ASP A 458 -18.11 -6.68 7.94
N LEU A 459 -17.64 -6.35 6.73
CA LEU A 459 -17.77 -5.00 6.16
C LEU A 459 -19.23 -4.53 6.07
N SER A 460 -20.16 -5.46 5.82
CA SER A 460 -21.60 -5.17 5.76
C SER A 460 -22.18 -4.72 7.10
N GLU A 461 -21.69 -5.28 8.21
CA GLU A 461 -22.15 -4.85 9.54
C GLU A 461 -21.67 -3.43 9.85
N VAL A 462 -20.43 -3.11 9.48
CA VAL A 462 -19.87 -1.76 9.70
C VAL A 462 -20.53 -0.73 8.80
N ALA A 463 -20.97 -1.11 7.59
CA ALA A 463 -21.73 -0.22 6.73
C ALA A 463 -23.12 0.15 7.30
N GLN A 464 -23.73 -0.72 8.11
CA GLN A 464 -25.04 -0.49 8.73
C GLN A 464 -24.96 0.23 10.08
N ASP A 465 -23.87 0.05 10.82
CA ASP A 465 -23.63 0.63 12.15
C ASP A 465 -22.29 1.38 12.20
N ALA A 466 -22.15 2.39 11.33
CA ALA A 466 -20.95 3.22 11.30
C ALA A 466 -21.04 4.33 12.36
N HIS A 467 -20.26 4.15 13.42
CA HIS A 467 -20.06 5.15 14.47
C HIS A 467 -18.58 5.23 14.86
N CYS A 468 -18.16 6.34 15.48
CA CYS A 468 -16.88 6.45 16.15
C CYS A 468 -17.07 6.74 17.64
N ILE A 469 -16.02 6.51 18.42
CA ILE A 469 -15.97 6.96 19.81
C ILE A 469 -15.10 8.21 19.90
N VAL A 470 -15.56 9.22 20.60
CA VAL A 470 -14.80 10.45 20.88
C VAL A 470 -14.37 10.41 22.34
N ALA A 471 -13.06 10.43 22.58
CA ALA A 471 -12.45 10.57 23.89
C ALA A 471 -12.10 12.04 24.14
N CYS A 472 -12.66 12.65 25.20
CA CYS A 472 -12.41 14.03 25.57
C CYS A 472 -12.46 14.16 27.09
N GLN A 473 -11.40 14.70 27.72
CA GLN A 473 -11.31 14.81 29.18
C GLN A 473 -11.53 13.46 29.89
N ASP A 474 -10.92 12.38 29.37
CA ASP A 474 -11.05 11.00 29.85
C ASP A 474 -12.49 10.44 29.81
N GLN A 475 -13.43 11.14 29.16
CA GLN A 475 -14.82 10.72 28.94
C GLN A 475 -15.00 10.22 27.51
N PHE A 476 -15.81 9.18 27.33
CA PHE A 476 -16.06 8.56 26.03
C PHE A 476 -17.49 8.82 25.56
N TYR A 477 -17.64 9.19 24.29
CA TYR A 477 -18.93 9.48 23.67
C TYR A 477 -19.08 8.69 22.38
N LYS A 478 -20.21 8.02 22.19
CA LYS A 478 -20.59 7.43 20.92
C LYS A 478 -21.15 8.51 19.99
N LEU A 479 -20.53 8.63 18.82
CA LEU A 479 -20.93 9.52 17.75
C LEU A 479 -21.29 8.69 16.51
N ASP A 480 -22.58 8.59 16.22
CA ASP A 480 -23.07 7.97 15.00
C ASP A 480 -22.65 8.81 13.78
N LEU A 481 -22.09 8.16 12.77
CA LEU A 481 -21.61 8.80 11.54
C LEU A 481 -22.60 8.64 10.38
N LEU A 482 -23.69 7.92 10.63
CA LEU A 482 -24.84 7.75 9.76
C LEU A 482 -26.08 8.31 10.46
N SER A 483 -26.92 9.00 9.71
CA SER A 483 -28.26 9.44 10.12
C SER A 483 -29.22 9.11 9.01
N GLN A 484 -30.32 8.39 9.29
CA GLN A 484 -31.39 8.10 8.31
C GLN A 484 -30.86 7.70 6.91
N ASP A 485 -29.92 6.75 6.89
CA ASP A 485 -29.25 6.19 5.70
C ASP A 485 -28.34 7.13 4.89
N TYR A 486 -28.03 8.33 5.38
CA TYR A 486 -26.99 9.19 4.82
C TYR A 486 -25.82 9.39 5.79
N ARG A 487 -24.65 9.64 5.21
CA ARG A 487 -23.42 9.93 5.95
C ARG A 487 -23.38 11.39 6.39
N LEU A 488 -23.02 11.62 7.65
CA LEU A 488 -22.91 12.98 8.18
C LEU A 488 -21.87 13.82 7.42
N GLY A 489 -22.24 15.06 7.10
CA GLY A 489 -21.35 16.06 6.53
C GLY A 489 -20.42 16.71 7.56
N GLU A 490 -19.38 17.41 7.10
CA GLU A 490 -18.39 18.05 7.97
C GLU A 490 -19.03 19.01 9.00
N GLU A 491 -20.02 19.81 8.59
CA GLU A 491 -20.69 20.77 9.48
C GLU A 491 -21.50 20.06 10.58
N GLU A 492 -22.14 18.94 10.25
CA GLU A 492 -22.90 18.13 11.19
C GLU A 492 -21.96 17.49 12.22
N ILE A 493 -20.86 16.89 11.74
CA ILE A 493 -19.81 16.31 12.59
C ILE A 493 -19.23 17.39 13.52
N TYR A 494 -18.86 18.56 13.00
CA TYR A 494 -18.35 19.67 13.80
C TYR A 494 -19.33 20.08 14.91
N ASN A 495 -20.63 20.18 14.61
CA ASN A 495 -21.64 20.54 15.61
C ASN A 495 -21.78 19.48 16.70
N GLN A 496 -21.71 18.18 16.34
CA GLN A 496 -21.70 17.08 17.31
C GLN A 496 -20.43 17.11 18.18
N LEU A 497 -19.25 17.29 17.59
CA LEU A 497 -17.99 17.43 18.34
C LEU A 497 -18.01 18.63 19.29
N ARG A 498 -18.61 19.76 18.87
CA ARG A 498 -18.81 20.93 19.73
C ARG A 498 -19.73 20.64 20.91
N ARG A 499 -20.80 19.86 20.71
CA ARG A 499 -21.70 19.39 21.80
C ARG A 499 -20.92 18.50 22.79
N ILE A 500 -20.12 17.55 22.28
CA ILE A 500 -19.27 16.67 23.10
C ILE A 500 -18.28 17.48 23.93
N ALA A 501 -17.48 18.33 23.29
CA ALA A 501 -16.47 19.15 23.98
C ALA A 501 -17.13 19.99 25.08
N ARG A 502 -18.21 20.72 24.77
CA ARG A 502 -18.92 21.53 25.78
C ARG A 502 -19.38 20.71 26.98
N LYS A 503 -19.94 19.52 26.76
CA LYS A 503 -20.37 18.62 27.84
C LYS A 503 -19.19 18.11 28.66
N ALA A 504 -18.11 17.68 28.01
CA ALA A 504 -16.92 17.16 28.65
C ALA A 504 -16.25 18.20 29.56
N TYR A 505 -16.04 19.43 29.06
CA TYR A 505 -15.44 20.53 29.83
C TYR A 505 -16.38 21.12 30.90
N ALA A 506 -17.70 21.08 30.70
CA ALA A 506 -18.66 21.54 31.71
C ALA A 506 -18.81 20.55 32.87
N ASN A 507 -18.43 19.28 32.69
CA ASN A 507 -18.50 18.27 33.73
C ASN A 507 -17.44 18.54 34.80
N LYS A 508 -17.89 18.92 36.01
CA LYS A 508 -17.02 19.18 37.17
C LYS A 508 -16.88 17.96 38.08
N GLU A 509 -17.59 16.87 37.80
CA GLU A 509 -17.50 15.64 38.59
C GLU A 509 -16.21 14.88 38.26
N LYS A 510 -15.64 14.19 39.26
CA LYS A 510 -14.51 13.28 39.03
C LYS A 510 -15.01 12.06 38.26
N VAL A 511 -14.82 12.06 36.95
CA VAL A 511 -15.14 10.93 36.09
C VAL A 511 -14.12 9.79 36.27
N PRO A 512 -14.56 8.52 36.25
CA PRO A 512 -13.63 7.40 36.27
C PRO A 512 -12.80 7.39 34.99
N ARG A 513 -11.47 7.36 35.13
CA ARG A 513 -10.50 7.41 34.02
C ARG A 513 -10.34 6.03 33.37
N ILE A 514 -11.46 5.46 32.92
CA ILE A 514 -11.59 4.04 32.55
C ILE A 514 -10.67 3.62 31.40
N GLY A 515 -10.35 4.54 30.48
CA GLY A 515 -9.46 4.28 29.34
C GLY A 515 -8.07 3.82 29.75
N ALA A 516 -7.60 4.27 30.94
CA ALA A 516 -6.31 3.88 31.50
C ALA A 516 -6.17 2.36 31.63
N LEU A 517 -7.25 1.63 31.92
CA LEU A 517 -7.22 0.18 32.12
C LEU A 517 -6.63 -0.58 30.91
N THR A 518 -6.79 -0.04 29.69
CA THR A 518 -6.25 -0.64 28.46
C THR A 518 -4.71 -0.58 28.37
N ALA A 519 -4.07 0.20 29.25
CA ALA A 519 -2.61 0.29 29.38
C ALA A 519 -2.03 -0.71 30.40
N LEU A 520 -2.86 -1.48 31.12
CA LEU A 520 -2.37 -2.54 31.99
C LEU A 520 -1.68 -3.65 31.17
N PRO A 521 -0.77 -4.43 31.79
CA PRO A 521 -0.26 -5.65 31.19
C PRO A 521 -1.41 -6.56 30.75
N ARG A 522 -1.29 -7.25 29.60
CA ARG A 522 -2.44 -7.87 28.90
C ARG A 522 -3.22 -8.85 29.76
N LEU A 523 -2.50 -9.67 30.55
CA LEU A 523 -3.11 -10.64 31.46
C LEU A 523 -3.93 -9.96 32.57
N ARG A 524 -3.42 -8.85 33.10
CA ARG A 524 -4.10 -8.05 34.13
C ARG A 524 -5.30 -7.32 33.52
N TRP A 525 -5.14 -6.77 32.32
CA TRP A 525 -6.25 -6.15 31.61
C TRP A 525 -7.36 -7.16 31.30
N ALA A 526 -7.03 -8.38 30.88
CA ALA A 526 -8.01 -9.45 30.64
C ALA A 526 -8.88 -9.75 31.87
N GLU A 527 -8.26 -9.77 33.06
CA GLU A 527 -9.00 -9.95 34.32
C GLU A 527 -9.99 -8.83 34.58
N VAL A 528 -9.52 -7.59 34.45
CA VAL A 528 -10.33 -6.42 34.75
C VAL A 528 -11.43 -6.27 33.70
N TYR A 529 -11.14 -6.55 32.43
CA TYR A 529 -12.11 -6.58 31.33
C TYR A 529 -13.24 -7.58 31.61
N GLU A 530 -12.91 -8.84 31.95
CA GLU A 530 -13.89 -9.87 32.30
C GLU A 530 -14.81 -9.45 33.46
N ASN A 531 -14.25 -8.80 34.49
CA ASN A 531 -15.02 -8.32 35.62
C ASN A 531 -15.88 -7.10 35.27
N LEU A 532 -15.35 -6.18 34.46
CA LEU A 532 -16.04 -4.98 34.01
C LEU A 532 -17.24 -5.35 33.12
N SER A 533 -17.11 -6.37 32.27
CA SER A 533 -18.17 -6.89 31.39
C SER A 533 -19.31 -7.61 32.12
N LYS A 534 -19.21 -7.86 33.44
CA LYS A 534 -20.32 -8.47 34.21
C LYS A 534 -21.49 -7.51 34.43
N ASP A 535 -21.21 -6.21 34.45
CA ASP A 535 -22.25 -5.19 34.52
C ASP A 535 -22.84 -4.94 33.11
N PRO A 536 -24.17 -5.00 32.92
CA PRO A 536 -24.77 -4.87 31.60
C PRO A 536 -24.52 -3.53 30.90
N LEU A 537 -24.43 -2.43 31.65
CA LEU A 537 -24.15 -1.11 31.09
C LEU A 537 -22.70 -1.03 30.60
N ASN A 538 -21.76 -1.49 31.43
CA ASN A 538 -20.36 -1.55 31.05
C ASN A 538 -20.13 -2.49 29.85
N ALA A 539 -20.80 -3.64 29.82
CA ALA A 539 -20.72 -4.58 28.70
C ALA A 539 -21.16 -3.94 27.38
N GLN A 540 -22.27 -3.18 27.41
CA GLN A 540 -22.75 -2.43 26.24
C GLN A 540 -21.74 -1.37 25.80
N ASN A 541 -21.16 -0.60 26.73
CA ASN A 541 -20.14 0.40 26.39
C ASN A 541 -18.88 -0.24 25.76
N LEU A 542 -18.43 -1.38 26.30
CA LEU A 542 -17.29 -2.13 25.76
C LEU A 542 -17.58 -2.64 24.34
N ASP A 543 -18.81 -3.09 24.10
CA ASP A 543 -19.27 -3.52 22.77
C ASP A 543 -19.32 -2.35 21.79
N ASP A 544 -19.86 -1.19 22.19
CA ASP A 544 -19.85 0.04 21.38
C ASP A 544 -18.41 0.49 21.05
N ILE A 545 -17.49 0.48 22.01
CA ILE A 545 -16.09 0.81 21.74
C ILE A 545 -15.46 -0.20 20.77
N ALA A 546 -15.68 -1.50 20.98
CA ALA A 546 -15.13 -2.52 20.11
C ALA A 546 -15.64 -2.42 18.67
N LYS A 547 -16.95 -2.17 18.51
CA LYS A 547 -17.65 -2.06 17.23
C LYS A 547 -17.41 -0.75 16.48
N SER A 548 -17.00 0.30 17.17
CA SER A 548 -16.70 1.60 16.54
C SER A 548 -15.68 1.48 15.40
N MET A 549 -15.69 2.40 14.44
CA MET A 549 -14.71 2.37 13.35
C MET A 549 -13.30 2.75 13.82
N PHE A 550 -13.21 3.79 14.65
CA PHE A 550 -11.99 4.34 15.21
C PHE A 550 -12.33 5.17 16.45
N ILE A 551 -11.31 5.59 17.18
CA ILE A 551 -11.43 6.55 18.27
C ILE A 551 -10.83 7.89 17.83
N LEU A 552 -11.52 8.98 18.13
CA LEU A 552 -11.00 10.33 18.05
C LEU A 552 -10.69 10.84 19.45
N CYS A 553 -9.41 11.09 19.75
CA CYS A 553 -8.95 11.65 21.00
C CYS A 553 -8.79 13.17 20.86
N LEU A 554 -9.67 13.93 21.51
CA LEU A 554 -9.57 15.38 21.65
C LEU A 554 -8.71 15.68 22.88
N ASP A 555 -7.42 15.89 22.64
CA ASP A 555 -6.43 16.06 23.70
C ASP A 555 -6.38 17.50 24.19
N ASN A 556 -6.11 17.62 25.50
CA ASN A 556 -5.73 18.89 26.08
C ASN A 556 -4.28 19.18 25.74
N SER A 557 -3.95 20.47 25.67
CA SER A 557 -2.56 20.88 25.51
C SER A 557 -1.77 20.60 26.81
N PRO A 558 -0.70 19.80 26.75
CA PRO A 558 0.21 19.62 27.88
C PRO A 558 1.06 20.88 28.18
N VAL A 559 1.10 21.85 27.25
CA VAL A 559 1.78 23.15 27.36
C VAL A 559 0.74 24.28 27.45
N PRO A 560 0.97 25.41 28.14
CA PRO A 560 0.01 26.52 28.12
C PRO A 560 -0.25 27.02 26.69
N VAL A 561 -1.51 27.04 26.27
CA VAL A 561 -1.94 27.67 25.01
C VAL A 561 -2.23 29.14 25.33
N ILE A 562 -1.74 30.07 24.51
CA ILE A 562 -2.15 31.48 24.63
C ILE A 562 -3.63 31.55 24.26
N GLU A 563 -4.49 31.58 25.28
CA GLU A 563 -5.93 31.81 25.11
C GLU A 563 -6.16 33.31 24.91
N SER A 564 -6.02 33.81 23.67
CA SER A 564 -6.62 35.09 23.34
C SER A 564 -8.14 34.89 23.26
N LEU A 565 -8.82 35.27 24.34
CA LEU A 565 -10.25 35.51 24.35
C LEU A 565 -10.55 36.69 23.41
N ASP A 566 -11.59 36.54 22.60
CA ASP A 566 -12.18 37.48 21.62
C ASP A 566 -11.52 37.62 20.23
N GLU A 567 -12.22 37.07 19.22
CA GLU A 567 -11.98 37.20 17.77
C GLU A 567 -12.20 38.64 17.22
N THR A 568 -12.30 39.66 18.08
CA THR A 568 -12.56 41.06 17.68
C THR A 568 -11.36 42.00 17.71
N GLU A 569 -10.18 41.57 18.17
CA GLU A 569 -9.02 42.48 18.33
C GLU A 569 -7.73 42.05 17.59
N ILE A 570 -7.82 41.29 16.50
CA ILE A 570 -6.66 41.06 15.61
C ILE A 570 -6.91 41.72 14.26
N THR A 571 -6.99 43.04 14.29
CA THR A 571 -6.70 43.90 13.13
C THR A 571 -5.75 44.99 13.58
N ALA A 572 -4.45 44.73 13.52
CA ALA A 572 -3.40 45.70 13.22
C ALA A 572 -2.02 45.07 13.47
N GLU A 573 -1.24 44.99 12.38
CA GLU A 573 0.18 45.39 12.33
C GLU A 573 1.10 44.88 13.45
N ASN A 574 1.84 43.81 13.17
CA ASN A 574 3.31 43.81 13.10
C ASN A 574 3.80 42.36 12.99
N GLY A 575 4.02 41.92 11.75
CA GLY A 575 4.74 40.69 11.45
C GLY A 575 6.23 40.94 11.58
N GLU A 576 6.82 40.58 12.72
CA GLU A 576 8.25 40.31 12.82
C GLU A 576 8.45 39.02 13.61
N GLU A 577 8.82 37.96 12.89
CA GLU A 577 9.20 36.66 13.42
C GLU A 577 10.63 36.78 13.96
N TYR A 578 10.78 36.88 15.29
CA TYR A 578 12.09 36.80 15.94
C TYR A 578 12.59 35.35 15.91
N VAL A 579 13.30 34.97 14.85
CA VAL A 579 14.09 33.74 14.80
C VAL A 579 15.49 34.05 15.32
N SER A 580 15.80 33.62 16.55
CA SER A 580 17.17 33.69 17.10
C SER A 580 17.90 32.35 16.90
N GLU A 581 19.14 32.43 16.44
CA GLU A 581 20.05 31.36 16.00
C GLU A 581 20.58 30.44 17.13
N HIS A 582 19.76 30.01 18.08
CA HIS A 582 20.12 29.00 19.11
C HIS A 582 19.22 27.75 19.08
N SER A 583 18.67 27.43 17.90
CA SER A 583 17.42 26.66 17.75
C SER A 583 17.55 25.14 17.57
N GLN A 584 18.73 24.56 17.31
CA GLN A 584 18.82 23.11 17.06
C GLN A 584 18.55 22.26 18.31
N GLY A 585 19.20 22.54 19.45
CA GLY A 585 18.97 21.80 20.71
C GLY A 585 17.55 21.93 21.29
N ILE A 586 16.84 23.01 20.95
CA ILE A 586 15.46 23.27 21.40
C ILE A 586 14.45 22.55 20.49
N GLN A 587 14.78 22.28 19.22
CA GLN A 587 13.90 21.61 18.28
C GLN A 587 13.82 20.09 18.51
N TYR A 588 14.94 19.44 18.87
CA TYR A 588 14.95 18.00 19.20
C TYR A 588 14.09 17.66 20.43
N ARG A 589 14.12 18.50 21.47
CA ARG A 589 13.23 18.34 22.64
C ARG A 589 11.75 18.58 22.34
N LYS A 590 11.44 19.28 21.23
CA LYS A 590 10.05 19.51 20.80
C LYS A 590 9.49 18.28 20.09
N ASP A 591 10.25 17.59 19.23
CA ASP A 591 9.74 16.48 18.43
C ASP A 591 9.55 15.18 19.23
N ALA A 592 10.46 14.87 20.16
CA ALA A 592 10.29 13.74 21.07
C ALA A 592 9.01 13.89 21.91
N PHE A 593 8.72 15.11 22.38
CA PHE A 593 7.49 15.42 23.10
C PHE A 593 6.23 15.17 22.26
N LEU A 594 6.24 15.51 20.96
CA LEU A 594 5.12 15.23 20.06
C LEU A 594 4.89 13.72 19.93
N ALA A 595 5.96 12.94 19.77
CA ALA A 595 5.93 11.49 19.66
C ALA A 595 5.42 10.81 20.93
N GLU A 596 5.89 11.24 22.11
CA GLU A 596 5.44 10.75 23.42
C GLU A 596 3.92 10.91 23.61
N GLN A 597 3.34 12.03 23.14
CA GLN A 597 1.89 12.23 23.18
C GLN A 597 1.12 11.22 22.32
N MET A 598 1.68 10.83 21.17
CA MET A 598 1.08 9.82 20.29
C MET A 598 1.27 8.40 20.82
N LEU A 599 2.40 8.11 21.47
CA LEU A 599 2.70 6.78 22.03
C LEU A 599 1.90 6.46 23.28
N HIS A 600 1.90 7.37 24.26
CA HIS A 600 1.38 7.10 25.61
C HIS A 600 0.66 8.30 26.25
N GLY A 601 0.43 9.38 25.50
CA GLY A 601 -0.33 10.54 26.00
C GLY A 601 0.40 11.34 27.08
N GLN A 602 1.73 11.21 27.18
CA GLN A 602 2.60 11.89 28.16
C GLN A 602 2.29 11.59 29.63
N GLY A 603 1.78 10.40 29.93
CA GLY A 603 1.56 9.98 31.30
C GLY A 603 0.14 10.23 31.79
N SER A 604 -0.13 9.81 33.02
CA SER A 604 -1.44 9.89 33.67
C SER A 604 -1.85 11.32 33.96
N LYS A 605 -0.91 12.25 34.17
CA LYS A 605 -1.24 13.66 34.45
C LYS A 605 -1.88 14.38 33.26
N TYR A 606 -1.59 13.93 32.04
CA TYR A 606 -2.04 14.56 30.80
C TYR A 606 -3.09 13.71 30.10
N ASN A 607 -2.76 13.12 28.95
CA ASN A 607 -3.71 12.50 28.04
C ASN A 607 -3.61 10.96 28.02
N GLY A 608 -2.79 10.34 28.89
CA GLY A 608 -2.58 8.89 28.88
C GLY A 608 -3.84 8.05 29.16
N ALA A 609 -4.83 8.60 29.89
CA ALA A 609 -6.12 7.95 30.10
C ALA A 609 -7.19 8.32 29.06
N ASN A 610 -6.92 9.32 28.21
CA ASN A 610 -7.80 9.77 27.13
C ASN A 610 -7.59 8.91 25.87
N ARG A 611 -7.49 7.59 26.07
CA ARG A 611 -7.08 6.57 25.10
C ARG A 611 -7.82 5.26 25.36
N TRP A 612 -7.83 4.40 24.36
CA TRP A 612 -8.26 3.01 24.45
C TRP A 612 -7.38 2.14 23.56
N TYR A 613 -6.28 1.62 24.12
CA TYR A 613 -5.17 1.03 23.35
C TYR A 613 -5.51 -0.25 22.59
N ASP A 614 -6.61 -0.93 22.96
CA ASP A 614 -7.12 -2.11 22.25
C ASP A 614 -7.73 -1.77 20.87
N LYS A 615 -8.07 -0.49 20.63
CA LYS A 615 -8.68 -0.09 19.36
C LYS A 615 -7.61 0.09 18.29
N THR A 616 -7.87 -0.51 17.12
CA THR A 616 -6.97 -0.49 15.96
C THR A 616 -6.50 0.91 15.59
N MET A 617 -7.40 1.89 15.49
CA MET A 617 -7.08 3.24 15.04
C MET A 617 -7.56 4.27 16.07
N GLN A 618 -6.62 5.05 16.62
CA GLN A 618 -6.92 6.17 17.52
C GLN A 618 -6.29 7.46 16.97
N PHE A 619 -7.11 8.31 16.36
CA PHE A 619 -6.67 9.60 15.84
C PHE A 619 -6.63 10.63 16.96
N ILE A 620 -5.52 11.33 17.10
CA ILE A 620 -5.28 12.27 18.20
C ILE A 620 -5.21 13.68 17.64
N VAL A 621 -6.00 14.59 18.21
CA VAL A 621 -6.02 16.02 17.85
C VAL A 621 -5.92 16.85 19.12
N SER A 622 -4.73 17.39 19.39
CA SER A 622 -4.42 18.17 20.57
C SER A 622 -4.74 19.66 20.39
N ARG A 623 -5.06 20.34 21.50
CA ARG A 623 -5.45 21.76 21.50
C ARG A 623 -4.33 22.71 21.03
N ASP A 624 -3.07 22.34 21.22
CA ASP A 624 -1.86 23.05 20.76
C ASP A 624 -1.48 22.77 19.30
N GLY A 625 -2.31 21.99 18.61
CA GLY A 625 -2.14 21.66 17.20
C GLY A 625 -1.20 20.50 16.92
N ASN A 626 -0.71 19.81 17.95
CA ASN A 626 -0.13 18.47 17.75
C ASN A 626 -1.23 17.49 17.32
N CYS A 627 -0.98 16.66 16.32
CA CYS A 627 -1.91 15.65 15.88
C CYS A 627 -1.18 14.43 15.34
N GLY A 628 -1.89 13.31 15.30
CA GLY A 628 -1.27 12.04 14.95
C GLY A 628 -2.19 10.86 15.18
N LEU A 629 -1.56 9.71 15.38
CA LEU A 629 -2.20 8.41 15.48
C LEU A 629 -1.50 7.55 16.54
N ASN A 630 -2.28 6.81 17.30
CA ASN A 630 -1.85 5.58 17.97
C ASN A 630 -2.57 4.41 17.29
N TYR A 631 -1.87 3.38 16.83
CA TYR A 631 -2.51 2.24 16.18
C TYR A 631 -2.10 0.90 16.78
N GLU A 632 -3.04 -0.03 16.87
CA GLU A 632 -2.82 -1.38 17.41
C GLU A 632 -2.24 -2.28 16.32
N HIS A 633 -1.02 -2.79 16.56
CA HIS A 633 -0.15 -3.33 15.52
C HIS A 633 -0.54 -4.75 15.06
N SER A 634 -1.31 -5.50 15.87
CA SER A 634 -1.70 -6.86 15.52
C SER A 634 -2.53 -6.91 14.22
N VAL A 635 -3.17 -5.81 13.84
CA VAL A 635 -4.10 -5.75 12.71
C VAL A 635 -3.42 -5.51 11.36
N ALA A 636 -2.46 -4.58 11.29
CA ALA A 636 -1.87 -4.11 10.05
C ALA A 636 -0.43 -3.62 10.22
N GLU A 637 0.32 -3.57 9.11
CA GLU A 637 1.66 -2.98 9.04
C GLU A 637 1.62 -1.49 8.72
N GLY A 638 2.72 -0.79 9.01
CA GLY A 638 2.87 0.65 8.77
C GLY A 638 2.51 1.09 7.35
N VAL A 639 2.82 0.30 6.31
CA VAL A 639 2.52 0.67 4.91
C VAL A 639 1.01 0.87 4.65
N ALA A 640 0.15 0.05 5.25
CA ALA A 640 -1.30 0.20 5.09
C ALA A 640 -1.79 1.48 5.77
N VAL A 641 -1.27 1.75 6.98
CA VAL A 641 -1.56 2.95 7.77
C VAL A 641 -1.09 4.21 7.06
N ILE A 642 0.15 4.27 6.57
CA ILE A 642 0.71 5.43 5.87
C ILE A 642 -0.14 5.81 4.66
N ARG A 643 -0.58 4.83 3.87
CA ARG A 643 -1.39 5.09 2.66
C ARG A 643 -2.74 5.70 3.00
N LEU A 644 -3.36 5.26 4.10
CA LEU A 644 -4.56 5.88 4.64
C LEU A 644 -4.28 7.32 5.08
N ILE A 645 -3.20 7.55 5.83
CA ILE A 645 -2.88 8.89 6.37
C ILE A 645 -2.53 9.87 5.25
N GLU A 646 -1.70 9.49 4.27
CA GLU A 646 -1.39 10.32 3.09
C GLU A 646 -2.65 10.70 2.32
N TYR A 647 -3.60 9.77 2.19
CA TYR A 647 -4.88 10.06 1.54
C TYR A 647 -5.70 11.08 2.35
N ILE A 648 -5.88 10.85 3.65
CA ILE A 648 -6.69 11.74 4.49
C ILE A 648 -6.10 13.15 4.51
N LEU A 649 -4.78 13.29 4.69
CA LEU A 649 -4.15 14.60 4.75
C LEU A 649 -4.23 15.34 3.40
N LYS A 650 -4.05 14.63 2.29
CA LYS A 650 -4.28 15.19 0.95
C LYS A 650 -5.73 15.63 0.74
N TYR A 651 -6.70 14.82 1.16
CA TYR A 651 -8.12 15.17 1.11
C TYR A 651 -8.41 16.46 1.89
N MET A 652 -7.82 16.61 3.08
CA MET A 652 -8.00 17.81 3.90
C MET A 652 -7.40 19.07 3.26
N GLU A 653 -6.27 18.95 2.56
CA GLU A 653 -5.69 20.05 1.76
C GLU A 653 -6.60 20.45 0.59
N GLU A 654 -7.13 19.47 -0.14
CA GLU A 654 -8.04 19.70 -1.27
C GLU A 654 -9.34 20.38 -0.82
N VAL A 655 -9.98 19.90 0.25
CA VAL A 655 -11.22 20.49 0.79
C VAL A 655 -11.01 21.94 1.24
N ARG A 656 -9.84 22.28 1.79
CA ARG A 656 -9.50 23.68 2.13
C ARG A 656 -9.44 24.58 0.91
N SER A 657 -9.03 24.06 -0.24
CA SER A 657 -8.89 24.85 -1.48
C SER A 657 -10.23 25.20 -2.15
N TRP A 658 -11.28 24.42 -1.91
CA TRP A 658 -12.52 24.49 -2.71
C TRP A 658 -13.48 25.66 -2.39
N GLN A 659 -13.21 26.50 -1.39
CA GLN A 659 -13.99 27.71 -1.04
C GLN A 659 -15.54 27.59 -1.19
N PHE A 660 -16.15 26.44 -0.89
CA PHE A 660 -17.59 26.28 -1.04
C PHE A 660 -18.38 27.20 -0.09
N ILE A 661 -19.47 27.77 -0.60
CA ILE A 661 -20.46 28.51 0.20
C ILE A 661 -21.04 27.53 1.22
N ARG A 662 -20.77 27.79 2.49
CA ARG A 662 -21.20 26.94 3.60
C ARG A 662 -22.69 27.17 3.85
N HIS A 663 -23.51 26.18 3.55
CA HIS A 663 -24.90 26.19 3.98
C HIS A 663 -24.97 25.95 5.50
N THR A 664 -25.65 26.85 6.22
CA THR A 664 -26.05 26.63 7.61
C THR A 664 -27.06 25.48 7.66
N SER A 665 -26.57 24.27 7.87
CA SER A 665 -27.46 23.15 8.17
C SER A 665 -28.03 23.33 9.58
N ILE A 666 -29.34 23.51 9.70
CA ILE A 666 -30.05 23.48 10.98
C ILE A 666 -30.10 22.02 11.40
N CYS A 667 -29.13 21.61 12.20
CA CYS A 667 -28.89 20.22 12.53
C CYS A 667 -29.86 19.75 13.65
N SER A 668 -30.93 19.04 13.27
CA SER A 668 -31.83 18.33 14.18
C SER A 668 -31.31 16.93 14.57
N LEU A 669 -29.99 16.74 14.56
CA LEU A 669 -29.37 15.47 14.95
C LEU A 669 -29.50 15.21 16.46
N PRO A 670 -29.66 13.93 16.86
CA PRO A 670 -29.67 13.54 18.26
C PRO A 670 -28.37 13.93 18.97
N GLU A 671 -28.48 14.14 20.27
CA GLU A 671 -27.31 14.42 21.11
C GLU A 671 -26.38 13.19 21.17
N PRO A 672 -25.06 13.37 21.11
CA PRO A 672 -24.10 12.28 21.27
C PRO A 672 -24.28 11.54 22.60
N THR A 673 -24.18 10.21 22.54
CA THR A 673 -24.42 9.34 23.70
C THR A 673 -23.17 9.28 24.56
N VAL A 674 -23.25 9.69 25.83
CA VAL A 674 -22.15 9.55 26.79
C VAL A 674 -22.08 8.13 27.32
N LEU A 675 -20.90 7.52 27.31
CA LEU A 675 -20.67 6.19 27.88
C LEU A 675 -20.42 6.32 29.39
N ARG A 676 -21.42 5.93 30.19
CA ARG A 676 -21.36 5.97 31.66
C ARG A 676 -20.88 4.65 32.22
N TRP A 677 -20.07 4.67 33.27
CA TRP A 677 -19.43 3.47 33.81
C TRP A 677 -19.84 3.20 35.24
N ASN A 678 -20.24 1.96 35.51
CA ASN A 678 -20.45 1.47 36.87
C ASN A 678 -19.12 0.93 37.41
N VAL A 679 -18.48 1.70 38.27
CA VAL A 679 -17.16 1.40 38.84
C VAL A 679 -17.31 1.04 40.31
N ASN A 680 -16.86 -0.15 40.68
CA ASN A 680 -16.73 -0.57 42.08
C ASN A 680 -15.30 -0.31 42.60
N ASP A 681 -15.08 -0.52 43.90
CA ASP A 681 -13.78 -0.28 44.54
C ASP A 681 -12.63 -1.08 43.89
N GLY A 682 -12.90 -2.31 43.45
CA GLY A 682 -11.92 -3.16 42.76
C GLY A 682 -11.51 -2.60 41.40
N THR A 683 -12.48 -2.16 40.59
CA THR A 683 -12.22 -1.49 39.31
C THR A 683 -11.51 -0.15 39.52
N GLN A 684 -11.88 0.61 40.55
CA GLN A 684 -11.21 1.87 40.87
C GLN A 684 -9.75 1.67 41.28
N ALA A 685 -9.45 0.61 42.04
CA ALA A 685 -8.07 0.22 42.36
C ALA A 685 -7.28 -0.15 41.10
N ALA A 686 -7.91 -0.91 40.18
CA ALA A 686 -7.29 -1.24 38.89
C ALA A 686 -7.06 -0.01 38.00
N ILE A 687 -7.95 0.99 38.04
CA ILE A 687 -7.72 2.28 37.35
C ILE A 687 -6.47 2.95 37.91
N ASN A 688 -6.32 3.01 39.24
CA ASN A 688 -5.13 3.62 39.86
C ASN A 688 -3.85 2.85 39.51
N GLU A 689 -3.90 1.51 39.52
CA GLU A 689 -2.81 0.62 39.05
C GLU A 689 -2.43 0.95 37.60
N ALA A 690 -3.42 1.10 36.73
CA ALA A 690 -3.20 1.40 35.32
C ALA A 690 -2.61 2.80 35.08
N LEU A 691 -3.02 3.80 35.86
CA LEU A 691 -2.45 5.14 35.81
C LEU A 691 -0.97 5.12 36.23
N SER A 692 -0.63 4.37 37.29
CA SER A 692 0.77 4.18 37.69
C SER A 692 1.59 3.43 36.63
N GLU A 693 1.01 2.46 35.93
CA GLU A 693 1.67 1.77 34.82
C GLU A 693 1.94 2.69 33.63
N ILE A 694 0.98 3.56 33.28
CA ILE A 694 1.16 4.60 32.26
C ILE A 694 2.32 5.53 32.63
N ASP A 695 2.37 5.99 33.88
CA ASP A 695 3.46 6.85 34.36
C ASP A 695 4.81 6.12 34.32
N ARG A 696 4.86 4.86 34.76
CA ARG A 696 6.05 4.02 34.69
C ARG A 696 6.58 3.88 33.26
N LEU A 697 5.70 3.64 32.29
CA LEU A 697 6.08 3.53 30.87
C LEU A 697 6.59 4.87 30.33
N ALA A 698 5.89 5.96 30.61
CA ALA A 698 6.27 7.30 30.16
C ALA A 698 7.61 7.77 30.75
N GLU A 699 7.85 7.51 32.04
CA GLU A 699 9.10 7.86 32.71
C GLU A 699 10.27 7.02 32.21
N ASN A 700 10.05 5.72 31.95
CA ASN A 700 11.11 4.79 31.56
C ASN A 700 11.50 4.86 30.07
N LEU A 701 10.62 5.36 29.20
CA LEU A 701 10.93 5.53 27.79
C LEU A 701 11.99 6.63 27.61
N ASP A 702 13.06 6.30 26.89
CA ASP A 702 14.01 7.26 26.36
C ASP A 702 13.79 7.38 24.85
N LEU A 703 13.57 8.59 24.33
CA LEU A 703 13.19 8.83 22.94
C LEU A 703 13.93 10.03 22.37
N PHE A 704 14.51 9.86 21.18
CA PHE A 704 15.20 10.90 20.45
C PHE A 704 14.78 10.92 18.98
N VAL A 705 14.49 12.11 18.44
CA VAL A 705 14.14 12.29 17.03
C VAL A 705 15.31 12.99 16.33
N LEU A 706 16.05 12.23 15.51
CA LEU A 706 17.11 12.74 14.66
C LEU A 706 16.53 13.24 13.33
N ARG A 707 16.74 14.52 13.02
CA ARG A 707 16.46 15.09 11.69
C ARG A 707 17.79 15.36 10.99
N PHE A 708 18.21 14.39 10.18
CA PHE A 708 19.44 14.43 9.42
C PHE A 708 19.21 15.14 8.09
N ASN A 709 19.88 16.28 7.86
CA ASN A 709 19.62 17.16 6.71
C ASN A 709 20.82 17.30 5.76
N GLU A 710 21.88 16.51 5.94
CA GLU A 710 23.07 16.58 5.07
C GLU A 710 22.83 15.91 3.71
N PHE A 711 22.10 14.79 3.71
CA PHE A 711 21.63 14.12 2.51
C PHE A 711 20.43 13.22 2.83
N GLY A 712 19.75 12.76 1.79
CA GLY A 712 18.65 11.82 1.88
C GLY A 712 18.83 10.60 0.98
N ARG A 713 17.71 10.00 0.59
CA ARG A 713 17.69 8.79 -0.24
C ARG A 713 18.24 8.97 -1.64
N ASP A 714 18.40 10.20 -2.12
CA ASP A 714 18.86 10.42 -3.48
C ASP A 714 20.39 10.28 -3.59
N PHE A 715 21.14 10.56 -2.52
CA PHE A 715 22.59 10.37 -2.51
C PHE A 715 23.01 8.91 -2.74
N PRO A 716 22.56 7.89 -1.96
CA PRO A 716 22.98 6.50 -2.17
C PRO A 716 22.67 5.99 -3.58
N LYS A 717 21.60 6.49 -4.22
CA LYS A 717 21.24 6.12 -5.59
C LYS A 717 22.27 6.60 -6.61
N THR A 718 22.95 7.73 -6.39
CA THR A 718 23.98 8.25 -7.31
C THR A 718 25.17 7.30 -7.48
N VAL A 719 25.36 6.38 -6.53
CA VAL A 719 26.43 5.37 -6.50
C VAL A 719 25.89 3.94 -6.56
N ASN A 720 24.68 3.74 -7.09
CA ASN A 720 24.05 2.42 -7.25
C ASN A 720 23.91 1.64 -5.92
N MET A 721 23.57 2.33 -4.84
CA MET A 721 23.25 1.73 -3.54
C MET A 721 21.78 1.93 -3.17
N SER A 722 21.18 0.92 -2.54
CA SER A 722 19.84 1.03 -1.98
C SER A 722 19.87 1.99 -0.79
N PRO A 723 19.02 3.04 -0.75
CA PRO A 723 18.96 3.95 0.39
C PRO A 723 18.62 3.24 1.71
N ASP A 724 17.78 2.22 1.63
CA ASP A 724 17.37 1.44 2.79
C ASP A 724 18.54 0.63 3.36
N SER A 725 19.24 -0.11 2.50
CA SER A 725 20.44 -0.87 2.89
C SER A 725 21.53 0.06 3.43
N PHE A 726 21.70 1.25 2.84
CA PHE A 726 22.64 2.28 3.31
C PHE A 726 22.34 2.69 4.76
N ILE A 727 21.08 2.96 5.09
CA ILE A 727 20.66 3.31 6.46
C ILE A 727 20.81 2.11 7.40
N GLN A 728 20.44 0.90 6.97
CA GLN A 728 20.60 -0.32 7.78
C GLN A 728 22.06 -0.58 8.15
N LEU A 729 23.00 -0.43 7.22
CA LEU A 729 24.42 -0.56 7.54
C LEU A 729 24.95 0.61 8.38
N ALA A 730 24.42 1.83 8.21
CA ALA A 730 24.72 2.91 9.14
C ALA A 730 24.33 2.53 10.57
N LEU A 731 23.14 1.95 10.77
CA LEU A 731 22.68 1.45 12.07
C LEU A 731 23.58 0.32 12.62
N GLN A 732 24.05 -0.60 11.78
CA GLN A 732 25.02 -1.62 12.20
C GLN A 732 26.35 -1.00 12.64
N LEU A 733 26.87 -0.03 11.89
CA LEU A 733 28.10 0.68 12.23
C LEU A 733 27.94 1.48 13.53
N THR A 734 26.81 2.14 13.73
CA THR A 734 26.47 2.85 14.96
C THR A 734 26.47 1.91 16.16
N HIS A 735 25.77 0.78 16.07
CA HIS A 735 25.75 -0.20 17.15
C HIS A 735 27.15 -0.73 17.43
N TYR A 736 27.94 -1.04 16.40
CA TYR A 736 29.31 -1.52 16.55
C TYR A 736 30.24 -0.49 17.19
N LYS A 737 30.11 0.81 16.87
CA LYS A 737 30.89 1.89 17.48
C LYS A 737 30.63 2.04 18.98
N ILE A 738 29.37 1.89 19.39
CA ILE A 738 28.97 2.06 20.80
C ILE A 738 29.30 0.79 21.60
N HIS A 739 28.98 -0.38 21.06
CA HIS A 739 28.96 -1.64 21.80
C HIS A 739 30.08 -2.62 21.45
N GLY A 740 30.88 -2.33 20.42
CA GLY A 740 31.96 -3.20 19.94
C GLY A 740 31.52 -4.52 19.31
N CYS A 741 30.22 -4.70 19.06
CA CYS A 741 29.64 -5.93 18.50
C CYS A 741 28.41 -5.65 17.64
N LEU A 742 28.09 -6.58 16.74
CA LEU A 742 26.78 -6.65 16.11
C LEU A 742 25.84 -7.49 16.98
N VAL A 743 24.54 -7.27 16.81
CA VAL A 743 23.48 -7.93 17.57
C VAL A 743 22.38 -8.40 16.64
N ALA A 744 21.52 -9.29 17.13
CA ALA A 744 20.33 -9.69 16.39
C ALA A 744 19.52 -8.44 16.04
N THR A 745 19.42 -8.18 14.74
CA THR A 745 18.73 -7.01 14.19
C THR A 745 17.46 -7.48 13.50
N TYR A 746 16.35 -6.78 13.76
CA TYR A 746 15.08 -6.96 13.07
C TYR A 746 14.83 -5.82 12.10
N GLU A 747 14.47 -6.16 10.87
CA GLU A 747 13.94 -5.23 9.87
C GLU A 747 12.73 -5.87 9.19
N SER A 748 11.60 -5.17 9.17
CA SER A 748 10.35 -5.69 8.62
C SER A 748 10.39 -5.80 7.09
N ALA A 749 10.26 -7.01 6.54
CA ALA A 749 10.06 -7.26 5.11
C ALA A 749 8.61 -7.62 4.80
N SER A 750 7.92 -6.81 4.00
CA SER A 750 6.54 -7.08 3.59
C SER A 750 6.43 -8.34 2.72
N THR A 751 5.59 -9.28 3.14
CA THR A 751 5.21 -10.49 2.37
C THR A 751 3.84 -10.36 1.72
N ARG A 752 3.31 -9.13 1.57
CA ARG A 752 1.97 -8.82 1.01
C ARG A 752 1.74 -9.28 -0.44
N ARG A 753 2.77 -9.77 -1.11
CA ARG A 753 2.69 -10.47 -2.40
C ARG A 753 1.92 -11.79 -2.28
N PHE A 754 1.86 -12.36 -1.07
CA PHE A 754 1.13 -13.59 -0.77
C PHE A 754 -0.21 -13.30 -0.08
N GLN A 755 -1.15 -14.25 -0.19
CA GLN A 755 -2.41 -14.21 0.55
C GLN A 755 -2.14 -14.04 2.05
N GLN A 756 -2.86 -13.13 2.70
CA GLN A 756 -2.72 -12.80 4.12
C GLN A 756 -1.28 -12.45 4.55
N GLY A 757 -0.44 -12.03 3.59
CA GLY A 757 0.94 -11.66 3.83
C GLY A 757 1.06 -10.51 4.84
N ARG A 758 1.91 -10.70 5.83
CA ARG A 758 2.28 -9.70 6.84
C ARG A 758 3.74 -9.33 6.61
N VAL A 759 4.63 -9.80 7.47
CA VAL A 759 6.06 -9.55 7.36
C VAL A 759 6.86 -10.82 7.65
N ASP A 760 8.07 -10.85 7.13
CA ASP A 760 9.18 -11.70 7.56
C ASP A 760 10.35 -10.76 7.95
N ASN A 761 11.47 -11.29 8.40
CA ASN A 761 12.56 -10.51 8.98
C ASN A 761 13.79 -10.44 8.05
N ILE A 762 14.24 -9.22 7.74
CA ILE A 762 15.55 -8.97 7.13
C ILE A 762 16.56 -8.77 8.26
N ARG A 763 17.64 -9.56 8.25
CA ARG A 763 18.66 -9.50 9.29
C ARG A 763 19.89 -8.76 8.79
N ALA A 764 19.96 -7.47 9.12
CA ALA A 764 21.06 -6.59 8.72
C ALA A 764 22.43 -6.98 9.33
N SER A 765 22.41 -7.67 10.48
CA SER A 765 23.61 -8.24 11.10
C SER A 765 24.13 -9.42 10.28
N SER A 766 25.20 -9.19 9.50
CA SER A 766 25.83 -10.18 8.62
C SER A 766 27.35 -10.20 8.81
N ILE A 767 28.02 -11.28 8.36
CA ILE A 767 29.48 -11.35 8.37
C ILE A 767 30.12 -10.22 7.53
N PRO A 768 29.67 -9.95 6.28
CA PRO A 768 30.17 -8.79 5.53
C PRO A 768 29.98 -7.46 6.27
N ALA A 769 28.84 -7.25 6.94
CA ALA A 769 28.63 -6.05 7.74
C ALA A 769 29.59 -5.99 8.94
N LEU A 770 29.87 -7.11 9.61
CA LEU A 770 30.80 -7.18 10.73
C LEU A 770 32.24 -6.88 10.31
N GLU A 771 32.69 -7.45 9.19
CA GLU A 771 34.02 -7.20 8.63
C GLU A 771 34.19 -5.74 8.22
N TRP A 772 33.18 -5.17 7.57
CA TRP A 772 33.17 -3.75 7.23
C TRP A 772 33.17 -2.85 8.48
N CYS A 773 32.33 -3.14 9.49
CA CYS A 773 32.31 -2.38 10.74
C CYS A 773 33.66 -2.44 11.47
N ARG A 774 34.32 -3.60 11.50
CA ARG A 774 35.68 -3.77 12.03
C ARG A 774 36.68 -2.89 11.29
N ALA A 775 36.66 -2.91 9.96
CA ALA A 775 37.56 -2.09 9.13
C ALA A 775 37.35 -0.58 9.34
N MET A 776 36.12 -0.14 9.61
CA MET A 776 35.79 1.26 9.89
C MET A 776 36.30 1.73 11.27
N VAL A 777 36.22 0.88 12.30
CA VAL A 777 36.48 1.27 13.70
C VAL A 777 37.89 0.92 14.19
N ASP A 778 38.47 -0.20 13.76
CA ASP A 778 39.76 -0.67 14.27
C ASP A 778 40.94 0.12 13.66
N LYS A 779 41.54 0.99 14.48
CA LYS A 779 42.72 1.79 14.13
C LYS A 779 43.99 0.96 13.90
N LYS A 780 44.02 -0.30 14.34
CA LYS A 780 45.15 -1.22 14.13
C LYS A 780 45.07 -1.96 12.80
N CYS A 781 43.92 -1.94 12.14
CA CYS A 781 43.71 -2.61 10.86
C CYS A 781 44.37 -1.79 9.73
N LEU A 782 45.26 -2.42 8.95
CA LEU A 782 45.96 -1.81 7.81
C LEU A 782 45.04 -1.70 6.56
N THR A 783 43.75 -1.42 6.73
CA THR A 783 42.79 -1.30 5.63
C THR A 783 42.86 0.07 4.98
N THR A 784 43.00 0.12 3.67
CA THR A 784 42.90 1.37 2.90
C THR A 784 41.46 1.86 2.79
N MET A 785 41.24 3.11 2.35
CA MET A 785 39.89 3.61 2.07
C MET A 785 39.19 2.77 1.00
N ASP A 786 39.92 2.37 -0.05
CA ASP A 786 39.39 1.52 -1.12
C ASP A 786 38.97 0.13 -0.60
N ASP A 787 39.70 -0.45 0.37
CA ASP A 787 39.30 -1.71 1.01
C ASP A 787 38.00 -1.56 1.79
N ARG A 788 37.84 -0.45 2.51
CA ARG A 788 36.59 -0.15 3.24
C ARG A 788 35.41 0.04 2.30
N ILE A 789 35.61 0.64 1.11
CA ILE A 789 34.58 0.75 0.07
C ILE A 789 34.20 -0.63 -0.47
N ARG A 790 35.19 -1.51 -0.74
CA ARG A 790 34.92 -2.89 -1.18
C ARG A 790 34.14 -3.68 -0.15
N LEU A 791 34.50 -3.57 1.13
CA LEU A 791 33.78 -4.23 2.23
C LEU A 791 32.35 -3.67 2.40
N LEU A 792 32.19 -2.34 2.31
CA LEU A 792 30.86 -1.70 2.30
C LEU A 792 30.00 -2.26 1.16
N ARG A 793 30.58 -2.39 -0.04
CA ARG A 793 29.88 -2.91 -1.21
C ARG A 793 29.45 -4.36 -1.01
N ALA A 794 30.33 -5.21 -0.47
CA ALA A 794 29.99 -6.60 -0.16
C ALA A 794 28.82 -6.68 0.83
N ALA A 795 28.82 -5.85 1.87
CA ALA A 795 27.73 -5.79 2.84
C ALA A 795 26.41 -5.24 2.23
N MET A 796 26.48 -4.25 1.33
CA MET A 796 25.32 -3.74 0.58
C MET A 796 24.70 -4.82 -0.32
N ASP A 797 25.55 -5.51 -1.09
CA ASP A 797 25.11 -6.54 -2.04
C ASP A 797 24.48 -7.72 -1.25
N TRP A 798 25.05 -8.08 -0.10
CA TRP A 798 24.48 -9.07 0.83
C TRP A 798 23.10 -8.67 1.36
N GLN A 799 22.98 -7.46 1.91
CA GLN A 799 21.71 -6.95 2.44
C GLN A 799 20.62 -6.96 1.37
N THR A 800 20.97 -6.56 0.15
CA THR A 800 20.06 -6.53 -1.00
C THR A 800 19.56 -7.93 -1.36
N GLU A 801 20.43 -8.93 -1.36
CA GLU A 801 20.06 -10.33 -1.64
C GLU A 801 19.12 -10.91 -0.57
N VAL A 802 19.46 -10.73 0.72
CA VAL A 802 18.62 -11.19 1.83
C VAL A 802 17.24 -10.53 1.79
N MET A 803 17.19 -9.21 1.52
CA MET A 803 15.92 -8.50 1.34
C MET A 803 15.07 -9.14 0.24
N LEU A 804 15.64 -9.38 -0.95
CA LEU A 804 14.93 -9.95 -2.09
C LEU A 804 14.38 -11.35 -1.79
N GLU A 805 15.19 -12.20 -1.17
CA GLU A 805 14.77 -13.55 -0.80
C GLU A 805 13.63 -13.52 0.23
N THR A 806 13.72 -12.62 1.21
CA THR A 806 12.74 -12.48 2.29
C THR A 806 11.38 -12.01 1.77
N ILE A 807 11.34 -10.98 0.91
CA ILE A 807 10.08 -10.50 0.30
C ILE A 807 9.42 -11.53 -0.64
N LEU A 808 10.21 -12.48 -1.15
CA LEU A 808 9.75 -13.61 -1.96
C LEU A 808 9.34 -14.83 -1.12
N GLY A 809 9.30 -14.70 0.22
CA GLY A 809 8.85 -15.76 1.13
C GLY A 809 9.91 -16.81 1.43
N TYR A 810 11.19 -16.51 1.17
CA TYR A 810 12.33 -17.39 1.48
C TYR A 810 13.14 -16.90 2.69
N GLY A 811 12.52 -16.10 3.57
CA GLY A 811 13.12 -15.69 4.84
C GLY A 811 13.31 -16.86 5.80
N VAL A 812 14.14 -16.64 6.82
CA VAL A 812 14.55 -17.68 7.78
C VAL A 812 13.57 -17.78 8.94
N ASP A 813 13.17 -16.63 9.49
CA ASP A 813 12.49 -16.53 10.78
C ASP A 813 11.11 -17.19 10.76
N ILE A 814 10.28 -16.89 9.76
CA ILE A 814 8.94 -17.46 9.63
C ILE A 814 8.98 -18.97 9.39
N HIS A 815 9.98 -19.45 8.64
CA HIS A 815 10.15 -20.88 8.40
C HIS A 815 10.56 -21.63 9.68
N LEU A 816 11.54 -21.11 10.44
CA LEU A 816 11.93 -21.68 11.72
C LEU A 816 10.79 -21.66 12.74
N LEU A 817 10.00 -20.57 12.78
CA LEU A 817 8.78 -20.51 13.58
C LEU A 817 7.80 -21.62 13.17
N GLY A 818 7.56 -21.81 11.87
CA GLY A 818 6.69 -22.88 11.37
C GLY A 818 7.11 -24.28 11.83
N LEU A 819 8.40 -24.58 11.72
CA LEU A 819 8.96 -25.87 12.16
C LEU A 819 8.82 -26.05 13.69
N GLN A 820 9.10 -25.00 14.46
CA GLN A 820 8.92 -25.01 15.92
C GLN A 820 7.45 -25.24 16.32
N GLN A 821 6.51 -24.60 15.64
CA GLN A 821 5.08 -24.74 15.90
C GLN A 821 4.55 -26.13 15.54
N ILE A 822 5.04 -26.74 14.45
CA ILE A 822 4.73 -28.15 14.14
C ILE A 822 5.25 -29.08 15.24
N ALA A 823 6.51 -28.90 15.68
CA ALA A 823 7.07 -29.70 16.77
C ALA A 823 6.25 -29.56 18.06
N GLN A 824 5.81 -28.33 18.38
CA GLN A 824 4.95 -28.09 19.54
C GLN A 824 3.58 -28.77 19.41
N LYS A 825 2.98 -28.78 18.22
CA LYS A 825 1.70 -29.45 17.95
C LYS A 825 1.78 -30.97 18.09
N GLN A 826 2.92 -31.58 17.79
CA GLN A 826 3.12 -33.03 17.97
C GLN A 826 3.15 -33.46 19.44
N GLY A 827 3.37 -32.52 20.38
CA GLY A 827 3.39 -32.81 21.82
C GLY A 827 4.59 -33.64 22.29
N GLY A 828 5.62 -33.77 21.46
CA GLY A 828 6.89 -34.42 21.80
C GLY A 828 7.89 -33.49 22.48
N ARG A 829 9.13 -33.96 22.66
CA ARG A 829 10.25 -33.11 23.10
C ARG A 829 10.54 -32.07 21.99
N MET A 830 10.79 -30.82 22.38
CA MET A 830 11.21 -29.78 21.45
C MET A 830 12.59 -30.12 20.85
N PRO A 831 12.78 -30.05 19.52
CA PRO A 831 14.08 -30.28 18.89
C PRO A 831 15.18 -29.40 19.49
N ALA A 832 16.37 -29.97 19.68
CA ALA A 832 17.47 -29.33 20.38
C ALA A 832 17.92 -27.99 19.75
N ILE A 833 17.72 -27.81 18.43
CA ILE A 833 17.99 -26.54 17.73
C ILE A 833 17.16 -25.37 18.29
N PHE A 834 15.90 -25.62 18.69
CA PHE A 834 15.03 -24.58 19.25
C PHE A 834 15.23 -24.40 20.76
N GLU A 835 15.89 -25.35 21.42
CA GLU A 835 16.32 -25.27 22.82
C GLU A 835 17.70 -24.59 22.95
N ASP A 836 18.45 -24.41 21.85
CA ASP A 836 19.76 -23.76 21.84
C ASP A 836 19.65 -22.31 22.32
N PRO A 837 20.44 -21.88 23.33
CA PRO A 837 20.52 -20.47 23.72
C PRO A 837 20.78 -19.52 22.56
N THR A 838 21.50 -19.97 21.51
CA THR A 838 21.74 -19.19 20.30
C THR A 838 20.45 -18.88 19.54
N TYR A 839 19.50 -19.82 19.46
CA TYR A 839 18.19 -19.58 18.83
C TYR A 839 17.39 -18.53 19.60
N LYS A 840 17.41 -18.58 20.94
CA LYS A 840 16.79 -17.54 21.77
C LYS A 840 17.45 -16.17 21.54
N ARG A 841 18.79 -16.10 21.54
CA ARG A 841 19.54 -14.86 21.31
C ARG A 841 19.28 -14.29 19.91
N ALA A 842 19.16 -15.14 18.89
CA ALA A 842 18.84 -14.73 17.53
C ALA A 842 17.45 -14.07 17.42
N ASN A 843 16.52 -14.39 18.33
CA ASN A 843 15.17 -13.82 18.40
C ASN A 843 15.03 -12.74 19.50
N GLN A 844 16.14 -12.32 20.12
CA GLN A 844 16.19 -11.18 21.04
C GLN A 844 16.75 -9.96 20.29
N PHE A 845 15.86 -9.24 19.62
CA PHE A 845 16.24 -8.14 18.73
C PHE A 845 16.66 -6.89 19.51
N ARG A 846 17.95 -6.83 19.89
CA ARG A 846 18.54 -5.63 20.53
C ARG A 846 18.53 -4.42 19.61
N LEU A 847 18.36 -4.60 18.30
CA LEU A 847 18.10 -3.51 17.36
C LEU A 847 16.87 -3.86 16.52
N SER A 848 15.75 -3.18 16.78
CA SER A 848 14.49 -3.38 16.05
C SER A 848 14.20 -2.17 15.19
N THR A 849 14.07 -2.37 13.88
CA THR A 849 14.07 -1.29 12.90
C THR A 849 12.95 -1.44 11.87
N SER A 850 12.53 -0.31 11.29
CA SER A 850 11.57 -0.31 10.19
C SER A 850 11.64 0.97 9.37
N GLN A 851 11.64 0.82 8.05
CA GLN A 851 11.44 1.94 7.14
C GLN A 851 9.95 2.33 7.07
N VAL A 852 9.67 3.62 7.24
CA VAL A 852 8.30 4.20 7.22
C VAL A 852 8.29 5.36 6.23
N PRO A 853 8.29 5.09 4.91
CA PRO A 853 8.46 6.14 3.90
C PRO A 853 7.16 6.93 3.74
N THR A 854 7.20 8.24 4.03
CA THR A 854 6.09 9.17 3.79
C THR A 854 6.54 10.35 2.92
N LYS A 855 5.64 10.90 2.11
CA LYS A 855 5.94 12.13 1.36
C LYS A 855 5.83 13.41 2.20
N MET A 856 5.13 13.34 3.31
CA MET A 856 4.85 14.46 4.22
C MET A 856 5.86 14.49 5.37
N ASP A 857 5.98 15.64 6.05
CA ASP A 857 6.70 15.78 7.32
C ASP A 857 5.94 15.07 8.46
N ALA A 858 5.96 13.74 8.40
CA ALA A 858 5.35 12.83 9.34
C ALA A 858 6.36 11.74 9.68
N PHE A 859 6.31 11.25 10.91
CA PHE A 859 7.22 10.20 11.37
C PHE A 859 6.53 9.27 12.36
N MET A 860 6.95 8.01 12.35
CA MET A 860 6.46 6.96 13.24
C MET A 860 7.48 6.67 14.33
N CYS A 861 7.02 6.14 15.44
CA CYS A 861 7.82 5.80 16.60
C CYS A 861 7.22 4.59 17.33
N TYR A 862 8.07 3.84 18.02
CA TYR A 862 7.73 2.70 18.88
C TYR A 862 8.88 2.45 19.86
N GLY A 863 8.62 1.77 20.97
CA GLY A 863 9.63 1.40 21.97
C GLY A 863 10.57 0.29 21.50
N ALA A 864 11.69 0.12 22.20
CA ALA A 864 12.58 -1.02 21.98
C ALA A 864 11.91 -2.33 22.42
N VAL A 865 12.06 -3.39 21.62
CA VAL A 865 11.36 -4.68 21.83
C VAL A 865 11.98 -5.56 22.91
N VAL A 866 13.19 -5.21 23.38
CA VAL A 866 13.87 -5.85 24.51
C VAL A 866 14.41 -4.79 25.48
N PRO A 867 14.57 -5.10 26.78
CA PRO A 867 15.03 -4.13 27.78
C PRO A 867 16.43 -3.55 27.55
N ASP A 868 17.29 -4.24 26.80
CA ASP A 868 18.69 -3.89 26.50
C ASP A 868 18.90 -3.54 25.02
N GLY A 869 17.85 -3.08 24.36
CA GLY A 869 17.85 -2.78 22.94
C GLY A 869 17.37 -1.38 22.58
N TYR A 870 17.30 -1.15 21.26
CA TYR A 870 16.85 0.07 20.63
C TYR A 870 15.68 -0.22 19.66
N GLY A 871 14.73 0.70 19.60
CA GLY A 871 13.76 0.81 18.51
C GLY A 871 14.19 1.92 17.55
N THR A 872 14.16 1.70 16.24
CA THR A 872 14.52 2.75 15.27
C THR A 872 13.62 2.74 14.04
N ALA A 873 12.66 3.65 14.01
CA ALA A 873 11.87 3.94 12.82
C ALA A 873 12.53 5.05 12.01
N TYR A 874 12.60 4.91 10.69
CA TYR A 874 13.20 5.96 9.85
C TYR A 874 12.40 6.23 8.58
N ASN A 875 12.39 7.50 8.17
CA ASN A 875 11.70 8.03 7.00
C ASN A 875 12.70 8.76 6.10
N PRO A 876 13.14 8.13 5.00
CA PRO A 876 14.09 8.74 4.09
C PRO A 876 13.38 9.62 3.02
N HIS A 877 13.61 10.92 3.11
CA HIS A 877 13.23 11.93 2.13
C HIS A 877 14.31 12.06 1.03
N PRO A 878 14.06 12.80 -0.09
CA PRO A 878 15.06 13.04 -1.14
C PRO A 878 16.43 13.51 -0.61
N ASP A 879 16.41 14.51 0.27
CA ASP A 879 17.56 15.29 0.75
C ASP A 879 17.75 15.25 2.27
N SER A 880 16.87 14.53 3.00
CA SER A 880 16.95 14.39 4.45
C SER A 880 16.49 13.00 4.92
N ILE A 881 16.80 12.66 6.17
CA ILE A 881 16.37 11.42 6.83
C ILE A 881 15.84 11.80 8.23
N VAL A 882 14.60 11.40 8.54
CA VAL A 882 14.08 11.47 9.91
C VAL A 882 14.19 10.10 10.55
N ALA A 883 14.91 9.97 11.66
CA ALA A 883 15.01 8.73 12.42
C ALA A 883 14.51 8.96 13.86
N VAL A 884 13.66 8.08 14.36
CA VAL A 884 13.18 8.10 15.74
C VAL A 884 13.78 6.90 16.47
N ILE A 885 14.62 7.20 17.45
CA ILE A 885 15.36 6.23 18.24
C ILE A 885 14.70 6.14 19.61
N SER A 886 14.38 4.93 20.05
CA SER A 886 13.89 4.66 21.41
C SER A 886 14.80 3.68 22.15
N SER A 887 14.88 3.83 23.46
CA SER A 887 15.51 2.87 24.38
C SER A 887 14.85 2.96 25.77
N TRP A 888 15.39 2.25 26.76
CA TRP A 888 14.85 2.20 28.11
C TRP A 888 15.81 2.83 29.11
N LYS A 889 15.37 3.88 29.83
CA LYS A 889 16.18 4.55 30.88
C LYS A 889 16.59 3.62 32.01
N SER A 890 15.81 2.56 32.24
CA SER A 890 16.13 1.51 33.21
C SER A 890 17.42 0.73 32.88
N ASN A 891 17.90 0.79 31.63
CA ASN A 891 19.09 0.08 31.20
C ASN A 891 20.23 1.06 30.89
N SER A 892 21.30 0.98 31.69
CA SER A 892 22.48 1.84 31.53
C SER A 892 23.30 1.57 30.27
N ASP A 893 23.14 0.40 29.64
CA ASP A 893 23.82 0.09 28.38
C ASP A 893 23.19 0.84 27.19
N THR A 894 21.97 1.35 27.31
CA THR A 894 21.27 2.00 26.19
C THR A 894 20.99 3.48 26.47
N ASN A 895 21.15 4.31 25.44
CA ASN A 895 20.86 5.73 25.47
C ASN A 895 20.48 6.22 24.06
N ALA A 896 19.26 6.77 23.89
CA ALA A 896 18.72 7.12 22.59
C ALA A 896 19.44 8.31 21.95
N GLU A 897 19.79 9.34 22.74
CA GLU A 897 20.52 10.52 22.27
C GLU A 897 21.95 10.16 21.82
N GLN A 898 22.68 9.36 22.61
CA GLN A 898 24.01 8.87 22.25
C GLN A 898 23.94 8.05 20.97
N PHE A 899 22.95 7.17 20.83
CA PHE A 899 22.78 6.36 19.63
C PHE A 899 22.49 7.24 18.40
N ALA A 900 21.62 8.24 18.53
CA ALA A 900 21.31 9.19 17.46
C ALA A 900 22.55 9.99 17.01
N ASN A 901 23.35 10.49 17.94
CA ASN A 901 24.58 11.24 17.62
C ASN A 901 25.60 10.35 16.87
N HIS A 902 25.75 9.09 17.27
CA HIS A 902 26.62 8.16 16.55
C HIS A 902 26.03 7.68 15.22
N LEU A 903 24.70 7.71 15.06
CA LEU A 903 24.02 7.44 13.79
C LEU A 903 24.28 8.55 12.77
N GLU A 904 24.11 9.80 13.17
CA GLU A 904 24.47 10.96 12.36
C GLU A 904 25.93 10.89 11.91
N GLN A 905 26.86 10.64 12.84
CA GLN A 905 28.27 10.48 12.52
C GLN A 905 28.53 9.31 11.56
N SER A 906 27.84 8.18 11.73
CA SER A 906 28.02 7.01 10.87
C SER A 906 27.50 7.25 9.46
N LEU A 907 26.39 7.98 9.30
CA LEU A 907 25.88 8.41 8.00
C LEU A 907 26.88 9.32 7.28
N ILE A 908 27.45 10.30 7.98
CA ILE A 908 28.46 11.22 7.43
C ILE A 908 29.73 10.46 7.03
N GLU A 909 30.26 9.58 7.90
CA GLU A 909 31.46 8.80 7.59
C GLU A 909 31.26 7.88 6.39
N MET A 910 30.08 7.26 6.25
CA MET A 910 29.74 6.45 5.08
C MET A 910 29.66 7.28 3.81
N HIS A 911 29.07 8.48 3.89
CA HIS A 911 28.99 9.42 2.78
C HIS A 911 30.40 9.85 2.32
N ASP A 912 31.25 10.26 3.24
CA ASP A 912 32.63 10.68 2.94
C ASP A 912 33.47 9.54 2.38
N LEU A 913 33.30 8.32 2.91
CA LEU A 913 33.95 7.12 2.39
C LEU A 913 33.57 6.88 0.93
N VAL A 914 32.28 6.93 0.60
CA VAL A 914 31.79 6.75 -0.77
C VAL A 914 32.29 7.85 -1.70
N LEU A 915 32.32 9.11 -1.24
CA LEU A 915 32.82 10.23 -2.03
C LEU A 915 34.33 10.20 -2.27
N SER A 916 35.11 9.51 -1.42
CA SER A 916 36.55 9.38 -1.61
C SER A 916 36.92 8.63 -2.89
N ASN A 917 36.07 7.70 -3.35
CA ASN A 917 36.23 6.98 -4.61
C ASN A 917 34.87 6.50 -5.18
N PRO A 918 34.09 7.40 -5.81
CA PRO A 918 32.71 7.09 -6.25
C PRO A 918 32.65 6.02 -7.33
N GLU A 919 33.67 5.96 -8.20
CA GLU A 919 33.74 4.96 -9.27
C GLU A 919 33.96 3.55 -8.72
N LEU A 920 34.72 3.41 -7.63
CA LEU A 920 34.83 2.14 -6.92
C LEU A 920 33.53 1.79 -6.18
N ALA A 921 32.88 2.77 -5.52
CA ALA A 921 31.62 2.54 -4.81
C ALA A 921 30.47 2.04 -5.72
N LYS A 922 30.49 2.47 -6.99
CA LYS A 922 29.53 2.01 -8.03
C LYS A 922 29.77 0.58 -8.49
N GLN A 923 30.99 0.05 -8.37
CA GLN A 923 31.31 -1.31 -8.81
C GLN A 923 30.67 -2.32 -7.88
N LYS A 924 30.05 -3.37 -8.43
CA LYS A 924 29.56 -4.50 -7.64
C LYS A 924 30.73 -5.27 -7.03
N SER A 925 30.48 -5.96 -5.92
CA SER A 925 31.47 -6.89 -5.38
C SER A 925 31.85 -7.93 -6.46
N PRO A 926 33.16 -8.18 -6.69
CA PRO A 926 33.63 -9.13 -7.71
C PRO A 926 33.34 -10.59 -7.36
N GLU A 927 33.11 -10.89 -6.08
CA GLU A 927 32.69 -12.22 -5.66
C GLU A 927 31.18 -12.34 -5.81
N PRO A 928 30.65 -13.38 -6.49
CA PRO A 928 29.26 -13.73 -6.28
C PRO A 928 29.09 -13.95 -4.78
N ASN A 929 28.05 -13.38 -4.17
CA ASN A 929 27.58 -13.73 -2.82
C ASN A 929 27.13 -15.20 -2.73
N GLN A 930 27.91 -16.12 -3.28
CA GLN A 930 27.75 -17.53 -3.04
C GLN A 930 28.12 -17.75 -1.60
N TRP A 931 27.06 -17.94 -0.81
CA TRP A 931 27.01 -18.60 0.47
C TRP A 931 28.05 -19.74 0.56
N THR A 932 29.28 -19.38 0.88
CA THR A 932 30.37 -20.29 1.18
C THR A 932 30.78 -19.93 2.59
N ILE A 933 30.31 -20.73 3.55
CA ILE A 933 31.03 -20.79 4.81
C ILE A 933 32.47 -21.16 4.41
N PRO A 934 33.49 -20.36 4.76
CA PRO A 934 34.87 -20.66 4.40
C PRO A 934 35.18 -22.13 4.71
N GLU A 935 35.83 -22.85 3.79
CA GLU A 935 36.20 -24.27 4.00
C GLU A 935 37.03 -24.48 5.27
N GLU A 936 37.79 -23.45 5.64
CA GLU A 936 38.57 -23.33 6.87
C GLU A 936 37.70 -23.41 8.14
N ILE A 937 36.42 -23.04 8.02
CA ILE A 937 35.41 -23.14 9.08
C ILE A 937 34.62 -24.45 8.94
N THR A 938 34.38 -25.00 7.74
CA THR A 938 33.53 -26.19 7.55
C THR A 938 34.22 -27.53 7.88
N GLY A 939 35.54 -27.63 7.80
CA GLY A 939 36.30 -28.79 8.32
C GLY A 939 35.87 -30.18 7.82
N VAL A 940 35.18 -30.28 6.68
CA VAL A 940 34.76 -31.56 6.09
C VAL A 940 35.05 -31.54 4.59
N PRO A 941 35.85 -32.49 4.06
CA PRO A 941 36.03 -32.64 2.62
C PRO A 941 34.75 -33.15 1.97
N GLU A 942 34.39 -32.60 0.80
CA GLU A 942 33.33 -33.13 -0.06
C GLU A 942 33.63 -34.59 -0.43
N ASN A 943 32.74 -35.51 -0.05
CA ASN A 943 32.64 -36.87 -0.57
C ASN A 943 31.18 -37.22 -0.81
#